data_AF-A0AAD1N2T3-F1
#
_entry.id   AF-A0AAD1N2T3-F1
#
_cell.length_a   1.000
_cell.length_b   1.000
_cell.length_c   1.000
_cell.angle_alpha   90.00
_cell.angle_beta   90.00
_cell.angle_gamma   90.00
#
_symmetry.space_group_name_H-M   'P 1'
#
loop_
_entity.id
_entity.type
_entity.pdbx_description
1 polymer ?
#
loop_
_entity_poly.entity_id
_entity_poly.type
_entity_poly.pdbx_seq_one_letter_code
_entity_poly.pdbx_strand_id
1 'polypeptide(L)'
;MSDQKNNAQSSNRAADLTALLNHAPKADDHNGVRDHLHALAGLGCAPLLVYPASKKPADVRTPQRRSADDRAAREAAQAAGNPNPQKVKSAAGVHLASTDVDTLDRYLDHYVRTFGDAVEVNVAVSLGRSRLVVVDCDTAAQLGAFLADAEADPDTVPTVRTPGQLGPDGVTLVHRDGGHFYFTVPEGIELPEQPGSMKVGGDDGYAVIWGTGNYVLTPPSVRPEGTYEATGEPVYELPGWLAEAITTYGQGYVSRATDGHARADTSADPVARWGAGVSWAAILEPAGWVATGKADGCGCPVWTAPGVHGSPKSATAHEPGCPQWTDSPDPPLHIWTDNPGEPFVGHIARRGTATVSKLQAVALLHYDDDMGAAMTALDLTPDIDALALDDDLPVDFGRTVKADDDSSTPQLPEEFWSAHPTLEHIRQFAHYGVNSADAVLGAALVRLSAHLDPCVRIVTGVKRPLPLNTFVGIVGSAGTGKSSAYQASADLLDLKFGDPMLGDLIAPADQCPPELPVGSGPGVAEAFMGTVIDPGDPTMKTKVRRQVRHKVLLHSDEGAGLVSGIIDTKRGQDIGPTLRAAWTGAVLGQANASAERTREVRDYSLGLCVGFQLEALAALSTAEQLEYGTPQRFVYVSATDPTIPDDAPDDPGPLTVPLPHGPLRYDAELRARARREALARARGDGGNDTDDDMMQAHRPALVARCAALLVVLCDPGRTEVNAGDVALAEMLLDTSAQLHGIAMEWRREREASERERQLQGRIREQVATAVALDGRADDMARLNERILAYVDDAGGSVEWAGRAGLRKTKFNAGDRPLADAALVRLVVEDGPLVRDGNTVRRRVS
;
A
#
# COMPACT_ATOMS: atom_id res chain seq x y z
N MET A 1 -2.00 -1.11 77.24
CA MET A 1 -1.67 -2.50 76.85
C MET A 1 -2.85 -3.08 76.08
N SER A 2 -2.91 -2.80 74.78
CA SER A 2 -3.56 -3.55 73.68
C SER A 2 -3.67 -2.56 72.52
N ASP A 3 -2.79 -2.71 71.52
CA ASP A 3 -2.99 -2.37 70.09
C ASP A 3 -1.64 -2.25 69.36
N GLN A 4 -0.89 -3.36 69.34
CA GLN A 4 0.21 -3.60 68.41
C GLN A 4 0.26 -5.09 68.08
N LYS A 5 -0.73 -5.57 67.35
CA LYS A 5 -0.68 -6.83 66.60
C LYS A 5 -1.53 -6.67 65.34
N ASN A 6 -0.96 -6.06 64.31
CA ASN A 6 -1.38 -6.19 62.91
C ASN A 6 -0.43 -5.43 61.98
N ASN A 7 0.86 -5.80 61.96
CA ASN A 7 1.74 -5.33 60.87
C ASN A 7 2.98 -6.19 60.65
N ALA A 8 2.79 -7.48 60.34
CA ALA A 8 3.90 -8.37 59.94
C ALA A 8 3.38 -9.57 59.13
N GLN A 9 2.82 -9.32 57.95
CA GLN A 9 2.62 -10.30 56.89
C GLN A 9 2.39 -9.56 55.56
N SER A 10 3.41 -8.82 55.13
CA SER A 10 3.52 -8.38 53.73
C SER A 10 4.10 -9.55 52.96
N SER A 11 3.26 -10.33 52.27
CA SER A 11 3.70 -11.41 51.38
C SER A 11 4.64 -10.85 50.32
N ASN A 12 5.88 -11.38 50.25
CA ASN A 12 6.77 -11.05 49.15
C ASN A 12 6.31 -11.82 47.92
N ARG A 13 5.36 -11.22 47.17
CA ARG A 13 4.71 -11.81 46.00
C ARG A 13 5.70 -12.40 44.99
N ALA A 14 6.87 -11.77 44.83
CA ALA A 14 7.93 -12.26 43.95
C ALA A 14 8.50 -13.62 44.44
N ALA A 15 8.74 -13.76 45.75
CA ALA A 15 9.18 -15.02 46.34
C ALA A 15 8.11 -16.11 46.24
N ASP A 16 6.83 -15.76 46.44
CA ASP A 16 5.72 -16.71 46.34
C ASP A 16 5.54 -17.21 44.89
N LEU A 17 5.64 -16.32 43.90
CA LEU A 17 5.62 -16.71 42.48
C LEU A 17 6.85 -17.56 42.11
N THR A 18 8.03 -17.24 42.64
CA THR A 18 9.23 -18.07 42.46
C THR A 18 9.00 -19.50 42.94
N ALA A 19 8.47 -19.65 44.15
CA ALA A 19 8.17 -20.96 44.71
C ALA A 19 7.13 -21.70 43.86
N LEU A 20 6.09 -20.99 43.40
CA LEU A 20 5.03 -21.58 42.59
C LEU A 20 5.53 -22.08 41.23
N LEU A 21 6.37 -21.31 40.52
CA LEU A 21 6.94 -21.72 39.24
C LEU A 21 7.89 -22.92 39.37
N ASN A 22 8.69 -22.96 40.43
CA ASN A 22 9.61 -24.08 40.69
C ASN A 22 8.91 -25.38 41.09
N HIS A 23 7.67 -25.30 41.60
CA HIS A 23 6.85 -26.46 41.97
C HIS A 23 5.67 -26.65 41.01
N ALA A 24 5.83 -26.25 39.75
CA ALA A 24 4.82 -26.51 38.74
C ALA A 24 4.55 -28.03 38.63
N PRO A 25 3.28 -28.45 38.50
CA PRO A 25 2.91 -29.85 38.38
C PRO A 25 3.38 -30.43 37.05
N LYS A 26 3.10 -31.70 36.78
CA LYS A 26 3.23 -32.20 35.40
C LYS A 26 2.07 -31.70 34.56
N ALA A 27 2.30 -31.48 33.27
CA ALA A 27 1.27 -30.96 32.36
C ALA A 27 0.06 -31.90 32.22
N ASP A 28 0.26 -33.20 32.40
CA ASP A 28 -0.77 -34.24 32.36
C ASP A 28 -1.43 -34.49 33.73
N ASP A 29 -0.96 -33.87 34.82
CA ASP A 29 -1.58 -33.94 36.15
C ASP A 29 -2.66 -32.86 36.28
N HIS A 30 -3.88 -33.16 35.82
CA HIS A 30 -4.97 -32.17 35.79
C HIS A 30 -5.36 -31.63 37.17
N ASN A 31 -5.24 -32.43 38.22
CA ASN A 31 -5.51 -31.96 39.58
C ASN A 31 -4.40 -31.02 40.06
N GLY A 32 -3.13 -31.39 39.83
CA GLY A 32 -2.01 -30.50 40.10
C GLY A 32 -2.09 -29.19 39.30
N VAL A 33 -2.47 -29.25 38.02
CA VAL A 33 -2.68 -28.07 37.16
C VAL A 33 -3.80 -27.19 37.72
N ARG A 34 -4.90 -27.78 38.21
CA ARG A 34 -5.98 -27.04 38.85
C ARG A 34 -5.49 -26.26 40.07
N ASP A 35 -4.79 -26.93 40.98
CA ASP A 35 -4.24 -26.32 42.18
C ASP A 35 -3.24 -25.21 41.82
N HIS A 36 -2.45 -25.43 40.77
CA HIS A 36 -1.51 -24.43 40.25
C HIS A 36 -2.21 -23.20 39.67
N LEU A 37 -3.30 -23.37 38.91
CA LEU A 37 -4.12 -22.28 38.39
C LEU A 37 -4.75 -21.45 39.53
N HIS A 38 -5.25 -22.13 40.57
CA HIS A 38 -5.82 -21.46 41.76
C HIS A 38 -4.74 -20.69 42.52
N ALA A 39 -3.54 -21.26 42.68
CA ALA A 39 -2.43 -20.57 43.31
C ALA A 39 -1.98 -19.33 42.52
N LEU A 40 -1.90 -19.43 41.19
CA LEU A 40 -1.63 -18.28 40.32
C LEU A 40 -2.69 -17.18 40.51
N ALA A 41 -3.97 -17.56 40.46
CA ALA A 41 -5.08 -16.64 40.67
C ALA A 41 -5.05 -15.98 42.07
N GLY A 42 -4.73 -16.75 43.12
CA GLY A 42 -4.58 -16.26 44.49
C GLY A 42 -3.44 -15.26 44.67
N LEU A 43 -2.38 -15.35 43.86
CA LEU A 43 -1.29 -14.38 43.80
C LEU A 43 -1.59 -13.19 42.87
N GLY A 44 -2.83 -13.05 42.42
CA GLY A 44 -3.29 -11.98 41.53
C GLY A 44 -2.80 -12.12 40.09
N CYS A 45 -2.38 -13.31 39.67
CA CYS A 45 -2.08 -13.60 38.27
C CYS A 45 -3.34 -14.05 37.53
N ALA A 46 -3.46 -13.70 36.25
CA ALA A 46 -4.56 -14.14 35.38
C ALA A 46 -4.04 -15.22 34.42
N PRO A 47 -4.11 -16.51 34.80
CA PRO A 47 -3.76 -17.60 33.90
C PRO A 47 -4.82 -17.83 32.82
N LEU A 48 -4.40 -18.47 31.73
CA LEU A 48 -5.23 -18.99 30.65
C LEU A 48 -4.71 -20.34 30.17
N LEU A 49 -5.61 -21.14 29.59
CA LEU A 49 -5.26 -22.41 28.96
C LEU A 49 -4.81 -22.19 27.52
N VAL A 50 -3.91 -23.04 27.05
CA VAL A 50 -3.32 -23.00 25.70
C VAL A 50 -3.56 -24.35 25.03
N TYR A 51 -3.82 -24.36 23.71
CA TYR A 51 -4.08 -25.61 22.98
C TYR A 51 -2.90 -26.60 23.11
N PRO A 52 -3.17 -27.93 23.06
CA PRO A 52 -2.12 -28.95 23.17
C PRO A 52 -1.04 -28.73 22.11
N ALA A 53 0.23 -28.90 22.50
CA ALA A 53 1.40 -28.75 21.62
C ALA A 53 1.45 -27.40 20.86
N SER A 54 0.82 -26.34 21.39
CA SER A 54 0.69 -25.04 20.74
C SER A 54 1.15 -23.88 21.62
N LYS A 55 1.24 -22.68 21.03
CA LYS A 55 1.35 -21.39 21.73
C LYS A 55 0.02 -20.59 21.71
N LYS A 56 -1.03 -21.14 21.11
CA LYS A 56 -2.31 -20.44 20.91
C LYS A 56 -3.24 -20.59 22.12
N PRO A 57 -3.84 -19.51 22.66
CA PRO A 57 -4.82 -19.59 23.72
C PRO A 57 -5.99 -20.51 23.33
N ALA A 58 -6.38 -21.39 24.25
CA ALA A 58 -7.50 -22.31 24.04
C ALA A 58 -8.82 -21.63 24.40
N ASP A 59 -9.71 -21.47 23.42
CA ASP A 59 -11.10 -21.09 23.67
C ASP A 59 -11.94 -22.34 23.90
N VAL A 60 -12.02 -22.73 25.17
CA VAL A 60 -12.76 -23.91 25.65
C VAL A 60 -14.20 -23.60 26.05
N ARG A 61 -14.75 -22.44 25.65
CA ARG A 61 -16.17 -22.16 25.85
C ARG A 61 -17.00 -23.06 24.95
N THR A 62 -18.13 -23.54 25.45
CA THR A 62 -19.08 -24.29 24.60
C THR A 62 -19.62 -23.39 23.48
N PRO A 63 -20.06 -23.95 22.34
CA PRO A 63 -20.66 -23.15 21.26
C PRO A 63 -21.84 -22.29 21.74
N GLN A 64 -22.63 -22.81 22.68
CA GLN A 64 -23.75 -22.10 23.30
C GLN A 64 -23.27 -20.90 24.14
N ARG A 65 -22.22 -21.09 24.95
CA ARG A 65 -21.67 -20.02 25.78
C ARG A 65 -21.02 -18.95 24.91
N ARG A 66 -20.24 -19.34 23.89
CA ARG A 66 -19.65 -18.40 22.93
C ARG A 66 -20.73 -17.58 22.22
N SER A 67 -21.81 -18.23 21.77
CA SER A 67 -22.95 -17.53 21.15
C SER A 67 -23.65 -16.55 22.10
N ALA A 68 -23.75 -16.90 23.39
CA ALA A 68 -24.32 -16.03 24.41
C ALA A 68 -23.43 -14.83 24.72
N ASP A 69 -22.12 -15.04 24.86
CA ASP A 69 -21.14 -13.97 25.04
C ASP A 69 -21.08 -13.06 23.81
N ASP A 70 -21.11 -13.63 22.60
CA ASP A 70 -21.19 -12.87 21.35
C ASP A 70 -22.49 -12.05 21.31
N ARG A 71 -23.63 -12.61 21.70
CA ARG A 71 -24.88 -11.84 21.79
C ARG A 71 -24.75 -10.67 22.77
N ALA A 72 -24.18 -10.89 23.96
CA ALA A 72 -23.97 -9.82 24.94
C ALA A 72 -23.01 -8.73 24.41
N ALA A 73 -21.96 -9.12 23.67
CA ALA A 73 -21.05 -8.17 23.03
C ALA A 73 -21.75 -7.34 21.93
N ARG A 74 -22.64 -7.97 21.15
CA ARG A 74 -23.46 -7.28 20.13
C ARG A 74 -24.46 -6.32 20.76
N GLU A 75 -25.12 -6.72 21.86
CA GLU A 75 -26.04 -5.87 22.62
C GLU A 75 -25.31 -4.66 23.23
N ALA A 76 -24.12 -4.87 23.79
CA ALA A 76 -23.29 -3.78 24.30
C ALA A 76 -22.81 -2.83 23.19
N ALA A 77 -22.40 -3.38 22.04
CA ALA A 77 -22.00 -2.59 20.88
C ALA A 77 -23.17 -1.79 20.28
N GLN A 78 -24.38 -2.38 20.28
CA GLN A 78 -25.60 -1.69 19.88
C GLN A 78 -25.93 -0.53 20.82
N ALA A 79 -25.82 -0.75 22.13
CA ALA A 79 -25.99 0.30 23.13
C ALA A 79 -24.95 1.43 23.01
N ALA A 80 -23.75 1.11 22.51
CA ALA A 80 -22.66 2.05 22.26
C ALA A 80 -22.74 2.76 20.89
N GLY A 81 -23.77 2.52 20.07
CA GLY A 81 -23.95 3.18 18.77
C GLY A 81 -23.07 2.64 17.64
N ASN A 82 -22.58 1.40 17.75
CA ASN A 82 -21.82 0.77 16.66
C ASN A 82 -22.73 0.56 15.42
N PRO A 83 -22.32 0.95 14.19
CA PRO A 83 -23.15 0.84 12.99
C PRO A 83 -23.40 -0.60 12.52
N ASN A 84 -22.56 -1.56 12.93
CA ASN A 84 -22.70 -2.99 12.59
C ASN A 84 -22.60 -3.87 13.83
N PRO A 85 -23.49 -3.70 14.83
CA PRO A 85 -23.38 -4.40 16.09
C PRO A 85 -23.53 -5.91 15.89
N GLN A 86 -24.23 -6.36 14.84
CA GLN A 86 -24.42 -7.77 14.49
C GLN A 86 -23.12 -8.52 14.16
N LYS A 87 -22.06 -7.81 13.73
CA LYS A 87 -20.76 -8.41 13.35
C LYS A 87 -19.78 -8.51 14.54
N VAL A 88 -20.08 -7.87 15.67
CA VAL A 88 -19.22 -7.88 16.86
C VAL A 88 -19.24 -9.25 17.53
N LYS A 89 -18.06 -9.74 17.94
CA LYS A 89 -17.89 -10.99 18.67
C LYS A 89 -17.35 -10.71 20.08
N SER A 90 -17.55 -11.65 20.99
CA SER A 90 -16.98 -11.60 22.33
C SER A 90 -15.46 -11.71 22.31
N ALA A 91 -14.81 -11.08 23.29
CA ALA A 91 -13.36 -11.13 23.45
C ALA A 91 -12.87 -12.60 23.52
N ALA A 92 -11.75 -12.87 22.86
CA ALA A 92 -11.14 -14.20 22.76
C ALA A 92 -9.62 -14.12 22.99
N GLY A 93 -8.92 -15.24 22.87
CA GLY A 93 -7.46 -15.25 22.98
C GLY A 93 -6.99 -14.96 24.41
N VAL A 94 -6.03 -14.03 24.55
CA VAL A 94 -5.49 -13.59 25.85
C VAL A 94 -6.57 -13.04 26.79
N HIS A 95 -7.67 -12.50 26.25
CA HIS A 95 -8.75 -11.92 27.05
C HIS A 95 -9.56 -12.96 27.83
N LEU A 96 -9.38 -14.24 27.53
CA LEU A 96 -9.92 -15.36 28.32
C LEU A 96 -9.16 -15.60 29.62
N ALA A 97 -8.00 -14.94 29.81
CA ALA A 97 -7.26 -14.98 31.06
C ALA A 97 -8.11 -14.47 32.22
N SER A 98 -8.14 -15.24 33.31
CA SER A 98 -9.06 -15.02 34.41
C SER A 98 -8.37 -15.20 35.76
N THR A 99 -8.75 -14.39 36.74
CA THR A 99 -8.43 -14.61 38.17
C THR A 99 -9.56 -15.34 38.90
N ASP A 100 -10.71 -15.55 38.24
CA ASP A 100 -11.84 -16.27 38.82
C ASP A 100 -11.62 -17.79 38.72
N VAL A 101 -11.44 -18.42 39.88
CA VAL A 101 -11.16 -19.86 40.02
C VAL A 101 -12.28 -20.74 39.47
N ASP A 102 -13.54 -20.32 39.61
CA ASP A 102 -14.69 -21.09 39.10
C ASP A 102 -14.70 -21.10 37.55
N THR A 103 -14.26 -20.01 36.93
CA THR A 103 -14.10 -19.93 35.49
C THR A 103 -12.92 -20.79 35.01
N LEU A 104 -11.79 -20.75 35.72
CA LEU A 104 -10.63 -21.59 35.41
C LEU A 104 -10.97 -23.09 35.54
N ASP A 105 -11.72 -23.47 36.57
CA ASP A 105 -12.17 -24.85 36.78
C ASP A 105 -13.04 -25.35 35.64
N ARG A 106 -14.04 -24.55 35.24
CA ARG A 106 -14.90 -24.89 34.10
C ARG A 106 -14.12 -25.01 32.79
N TYR A 107 -13.13 -24.13 32.59
CA TYR A 107 -12.27 -24.18 31.41
C TYR A 107 -11.42 -25.44 31.40
N LEU A 108 -10.79 -25.79 32.53
CA LEU A 108 -10.00 -27.01 32.65
C LEU A 108 -10.85 -28.27 32.45
N ASP A 109 -12.02 -28.35 33.09
CA ASP A 109 -12.94 -29.48 32.93
C ASP A 109 -13.39 -29.65 31.48
N HIS A 110 -13.64 -28.55 30.78
CA HIS A 110 -14.00 -28.61 29.36
C HIS A 110 -12.81 -28.98 28.49
N TYR A 111 -11.62 -28.46 28.80
CA TYR A 111 -10.37 -28.79 28.10
C TYR A 111 -10.11 -30.30 28.15
N VAL A 112 -10.13 -30.90 29.34
CA VAL A 112 -9.91 -32.34 29.55
C VAL A 112 -10.97 -33.17 28.83
N ARG A 113 -12.25 -32.79 28.94
CA ARG A 113 -13.34 -33.48 28.21
C ARG A 113 -13.18 -33.41 26.69
N THR A 114 -12.60 -32.33 26.17
CA THR A 114 -12.45 -32.12 24.72
C THR A 114 -11.25 -32.87 24.14
N PHE A 115 -10.13 -32.86 24.85
CA PHE A 115 -8.85 -33.40 24.34
C PHE A 115 -8.45 -34.76 24.94
N GLY A 116 -9.16 -35.23 25.97
CA GLY A 116 -8.99 -36.55 26.58
C GLY A 116 -8.28 -36.52 27.93
N ASP A 117 -8.42 -37.60 28.69
CA ASP A 117 -7.98 -37.70 30.09
C ASP A 117 -6.44 -37.73 30.27
N ALA A 118 -5.68 -37.95 29.20
CA ALA A 118 -4.21 -37.96 29.22
C ALA A 118 -3.59 -36.74 28.53
N VAL A 119 -4.39 -35.71 28.22
CA VAL A 119 -3.90 -34.51 27.52
C VAL A 119 -2.96 -33.70 28.41
N GLU A 120 -1.87 -33.21 27.84
CA GLU A 120 -1.04 -32.18 28.45
C GLU A 120 -1.75 -30.81 28.42
N VAL A 121 -1.85 -30.17 29.58
CA VAL A 121 -2.47 -28.86 29.74
C VAL A 121 -1.40 -27.79 29.77
N ASN A 122 -1.36 -26.98 28.71
CA ASN A 122 -0.46 -25.84 28.62
C ASN A 122 -1.09 -24.61 29.29
N VAL A 123 -0.29 -23.90 30.08
CA VAL A 123 -0.69 -22.73 30.87
C VAL A 123 0.13 -21.52 30.44
N ALA A 124 -0.57 -20.41 30.21
CA ALA A 124 0.04 -19.11 30.02
C ALA A 124 -0.52 -18.10 31.03
N VAL A 125 0.20 -17.00 31.25
CA VAL A 125 -0.23 -15.90 32.11
C VAL A 125 -0.31 -14.59 31.32
N SER A 126 -1.42 -13.86 31.47
CA SER A 126 -1.57 -12.52 30.90
C SER A 126 -0.74 -11.53 31.72
N LEU A 127 0.22 -10.86 31.11
CA LEU A 127 1.23 -10.06 31.81
C LEU A 127 0.63 -8.84 32.51
N GLY A 128 -0.12 -8.00 31.77
CA GLY A 128 -0.73 -6.79 32.33
C GLY A 128 -1.78 -7.10 33.39
N ARG A 129 -2.65 -8.08 33.16
CA ARG A 129 -3.65 -8.49 34.15
C ARG A 129 -3.01 -9.10 35.41
N SER A 130 -1.83 -9.68 35.25
CA SER A 130 -1.05 -10.24 36.37
C SER A 130 -0.10 -9.24 37.00
N ARG A 131 -0.01 -7.98 36.54
CA ARG A 131 1.02 -7.02 36.98
C ARG A 131 2.43 -7.62 36.94
N LEU A 132 2.76 -8.24 35.80
CA LEU A 132 4.06 -8.83 35.50
C LEU A 132 4.69 -8.15 34.28
N VAL A 133 6.01 -8.08 34.29
CA VAL A 133 6.84 -7.74 33.13
C VAL A 133 7.73 -8.94 32.85
N VAL A 134 7.87 -9.30 31.58
CA VAL A 134 8.79 -10.34 31.15
C VAL A 134 9.82 -9.77 30.20
N VAL A 135 11.09 -10.07 30.47
CA VAL A 135 12.17 -9.86 29.51
C VAL A 135 12.42 -11.18 28.80
N ASP A 136 12.16 -11.19 27.51
CA ASP A 136 12.29 -12.33 26.60
C ASP A 136 13.64 -12.27 25.88
N CYS A 137 14.53 -13.19 26.26
CA CYS A 137 15.87 -13.35 25.72
C CYS A 137 15.94 -14.69 25.00
N ASP A 138 15.52 -14.76 23.74
CA ASP A 138 15.45 -15.96 22.91
C ASP A 138 16.84 -16.54 22.52
N THR A 139 17.92 -15.76 22.61
CA THR A 139 19.29 -16.19 22.24
C THR A 139 20.36 -15.81 23.27
N ALA A 140 21.51 -16.46 23.22
CA ALA A 140 22.66 -16.12 24.07
C ALA A 140 23.14 -14.66 23.89
N ALA A 141 23.03 -14.10 22.68
CA ALA A 141 23.38 -12.71 22.42
C ALA A 141 22.42 -11.74 23.12
N GLN A 142 21.11 -12.03 23.06
CA GLN A 142 20.09 -11.25 23.76
C GLN A 142 20.22 -11.35 25.28
N LEU A 143 20.54 -12.54 25.79
CA LEU A 143 20.84 -12.76 27.20
C LEU A 143 22.04 -11.90 27.64
N GLY A 144 23.14 -11.95 26.89
CA GLY A 144 24.33 -11.14 27.18
C GLY A 144 24.04 -9.63 27.14
N ALA A 145 23.24 -9.17 26.18
CA ALA A 145 22.83 -7.77 26.09
C ALA A 145 21.98 -7.34 27.30
N PHE A 146 21.00 -8.15 27.70
CA PHE A 146 20.16 -7.85 28.85
C PHE A 146 20.95 -7.82 30.17
N LEU A 147 21.80 -8.81 30.40
CA LEU A 147 22.60 -8.87 31.63
C LEU A 147 23.60 -7.70 31.72
N ALA A 148 24.14 -7.27 30.57
CA ALA A 148 24.99 -6.08 30.51
C ALA A 148 24.22 -4.80 30.88
N ASP A 149 23.02 -4.60 30.33
CA ASP A 149 22.16 -3.46 30.66
C ASP A 149 21.67 -3.49 32.11
N ALA A 150 21.40 -4.68 32.64
CA ALA A 150 20.98 -4.88 34.02
C ALA A 150 22.13 -4.78 35.04
N GLU A 151 23.38 -4.67 34.58
CA GLU A 151 24.60 -4.76 35.40
C GLU A 151 24.62 -6.03 36.28
N ALA A 152 24.07 -7.14 35.76
CA ALA A 152 23.94 -8.42 36.46
C ALA A 152 25.14 -9.34 36.19
N ASP A 153 25.26 -10.41 36.98
CA ASP A 153 26.27 -11.45 36.75
C ASP A 153 26.05 -12.08 35.35
N PRO A 154 27.05 -12.11 34.46
CA PRO A 154 26.95 -12.75 33.14
C PRO A 154 26.53 -14.21 33.17
N ASP A 155 26.73 -14.90 34.30
CA ASP A 155 26.33 -16.30 34.50
C ASP A 155 24.88 -16.45 35.00
N THR A 156 24.15 -15.33 35.21
CA THR A 156 22.73 -15.36 35.62
C THR A 156 21.88 -16.02 34.54
N VAL A 157 21.06 -16.99 34.94
CA VAL A 157 20.18 -17.71 34.02
C VAL A 157 18.74 -17.14 34.06
N PRO A 158 17.93 -17.33 33.01
CA PRO A 158 16.53 -16.89 33.01
C PRO A 158 15.69 -17.57 34.09
N THR A 159 14.68 -16.89 34.64
CA THR A 159 13.72 -17.47 35.61
C THR A 159 13.04 -18.73 35.04
N VAL A 160 12.66 -18.68 33.76
CA VAL A 160 12.11 -19.82 33.03
C VAL A 160 12.87 -20.02 31.73
N ARG A 161 13.42 -21.22 31.50
CA ARG A 161 13.99 -21.63 30.21
C ARG A 161 12.86 -22.01 29.25
N THR A 162 12.99 -21.54 28.02
CA THR A 162 12.05 -21.85 26.94
C THR A 162 12.64 -22.95 26.05
N PRO A 163 11.81 -23.80 25.42
CA PRO A 163 12.30 -24.91 24.60
C PRO A 163 12.79 -24.49 23.20
N GLY A 164 12.94 -23.19 22.94
CA GLY A 164 13.26 -22.62 21.63
C GLY A 164 12.14 -22.76 20.60
N GLN A 165 12.47 -22.71 19.31
CA GLN A 165 11.53 -22.78 18.20
C GLN A 165 12.12 -23.58 17.03
N LEU A 166 11.32 -24.45 16.39
CA LEU A 166 11.73 -25.10 15.14
C LEU A 166 11.74 -24.09 13.99
N GLY A 167 12.83 -24.11 13.23
CA GLY A 167 13.01 -23.34 12.01
C GLY A 167 12.14 -23.86 10.86
N PRO A 168 12.14 -23.16 9.72
CA PRO A 168 11.28 -23.49 8.56
C PRO A 168 11.50 -24.89 7.98
N ASP A 169 12.67 -25.49 8.24
CA ASP A 169 13.04 -26.84 7.82
C ASP A 169 12.46 -27.94 8.73
N GLY A 170 11.80 -27.57 9.84
CA GLY A 170 11.23 -28.49 10.81
C GLY A 170 12.24 -29.29 11.63
N VAL A 171 13.54 -28.97 11.51
CA VAL A 171 14.64 -29.73 12.12
C VAL A 171 15.63 -28.82 12.87
N THR A 172 15.90 -27.62 12.35
CA THR A 172 16.83 -26.68 12.99
C THR A 172 16.14 -25.98 14.15
N LEU A 173 16.66 -26.13 15.37
CA LEU A 173 16.21 -25.33 16.51
C LEU A 173 16.84 -23.92 16.42
N VAL A 174 16.00 -22.93 16.17
CA VAL A 174 16.31 -21.50 16.30
C VAL A 174 15.79 -20.98 17.64
N HIS A 175 16.25 -19.80 18.07
CA HIS A 175 15.86 -19.22 19.37
C HIS A 175 16.16 -20.16 20.56
N ARG A 176 17.33 -20.80 20.51
CA ARG A 176 17.80 -21.75 21.53
C ARG A 176 18.75 -21.03 22.49
N ASP A 177 18.85 -21.59 23.70
CA ASP A 177 19.81 -21.19 24.76
C ASP A 177 19.40 -19.94 25.56
N GLY A 178 18.16 -19.47 25.35
CA GLY A 178 17.54 -18.33 26.02
C GLY A 178 16.47 -18.67 27.06
N GLY A 179 15.69 -17.66 27.47
CA GLY A 179 14.55 -17.81 28.37
C GLY A 179 13.90 -16.48 28.77
N HIS A 180 12.94 -16.59 29.69
CA HIS A 180 12.17 -15.47 30.23
C HIS A 180 12.65 -15.09 31.63
N PHE A 181 12.94 -13.81 31.85
CA PHE A 181 13.09 -13.22 33.19
C PHE A 181 11.77 -12.58 33.62
N TYR A 182 11.28 -12.96 34.80
CA TYR A 182 10.00 -12.46 35.31
C TYR A 182 10.22 -11.38 36.36
N PHE A 183 9.46 -10.30 36.25
CA PHE A 183 9.45 -9.18 37.18
C PHE A 183 8.03 -8.90 37.67
N THR A 184 7.85 -8.80 38.98
CA THR A 184 6.61 -8.29 39.59
C THR A 184 6.61 -6.78 39.57
N VAL A 185 5.49 -6.16 39.18
CA VAL A 185 5.32 -4.71 39.27
C VAL A 185 4.92 -4.35 40.70
N PRO A 186 5.74 -3.58 41.44
CA PRO A 186 5.45 -3.19 42.82
C PRO A 186 4.11 -2.46 42.96
N GLU A 187 3.54 -2.50 44.17
CA GLU A 187 2.38 -1.67 44.50
C GLU A 187 2.75 -0.18 44.39
N GLY A 188 1.91 0.61 43.72
CA GLY A 188 2.12 2.04 43.49
C GLY A 188 2.90 2.40 42.22
N ILE A 189 3.44 1.43 41.48
CA ILE A 189 3.98 1.66 40.13
C ILE A 189 2.92 1.32 39.10
N GLU A 190 2.48 2.30 38.31
CA GLU A 190 1.59 2.08 37.17
C GLU A 190 2.40 2.14 35.87
N LEU A 191 2.30 1.08 35.08
CA LEU A 191 2.97 0.98 33.78
C LEU A 191 2.01 1.41 32.67
N PRO A 192 2.53 1.99 31.57
CA PRO A 192 1.71 2.35 30.41
C PRO A 192 1.04 1.11 29.80
N GLU A 193 -0.25 1.21 29.46
CA GLU A 193 -0.98 0.11 28.81
C GLU A 193 -0.53 -0.12 27.36
N GLN A 194 -0.12 0.95 26.67
CA GLN A 194 0.39 0.92 25.30
C GLN A 194 1.69 1.73 25.18
N PRO A 195 2.68 1.25 24.39
CA PRO A 195 2.68 -0.05 23.73
C PRO A 195 2.92 -1.14 24.79
N GLY A 196 2.39 -2.34 24.59
CA GLY A 196 2.58 -3.45 25.54
C GLY A 196 3.98 -4.10 25.48
N SER A 197 4.87 -3.66 24.59
CA SER A 197 6.24 -4.20 24.55
C SER A 197 7.20 -3.24 23.88
N MET A 198 8.49 -3.45 24.11
CA MET A 198 9.57 -2.74 23.42
C MET A 198 10.74 -3.68 23.14
N LYS A 199 11.48 -3.41 22.06
CA LYS A 199 12.79 -4.01 21.82
C LYS A 199 13.86 -3.06 22.34
N VAL A 200 14.82 -3.59 23.09
CA VAL A 200 15.98 -2.84 23.62
C VAL A 200 17.25 -3.37 22.97
N GLY A 201 18.00 -2.48 22.31
CA GLY A 201 19.17 -2.84 21.51
C GLY A 201 18.87 -3.02 20.01
N GLY A 202 19.94 -3.20 19.22
CA GLY A 202 19.88 -3.34 17.76
C GLY A 202 19.40 -4.72 17.29
N ASP A 203 20.03 -5.28 16.26
CA ASP A 203 19.64 -6.58 15.71
C ASP A 203 19.68 -7.71 16.77
N ASP A 204 20.68 -7.68 17.66
CA ASP A 204 20.85 -8.59 18.81
C ASP A 204 20.09 -8.17 20.10
N GLY A 205 19.15 -7.22 20.00
CA GLY A 205 18.39 -6.70 21.14
C GLY A 205 17.35 -7.68 21.72
N TYR A 206 17.08 -7.55 23.01
CA TYR A 206 16.08 -8.33 23.76
C TYR A 206 14.70 -7.64 23.76
N ALA A 207 13.64 -8.39 24.07
CA ALA A 207 12.28 -7.86 24.13
C ALA A 207 11.81 -7.73 25.58
N VAL A 208 11.23 -6.58 25.93
CA VAL A 208 10.55 -6.36 27.20
C VAL A 208 9.06 -6.32 26.92
N ILE A 209 8.28 -7.12 27.64
CA ILE A 209 6.86 -7.35 27.38
C ILE A 209 6.07 -7.08 28.66
N TRP A 210 5.04 -6.24 28.57
CA TRP A 210 4.11 -5.87 29.64
C TRP A 210 2.70 -5.65 29.07
N GLY A 211 1.71 -5.26 29.85
CA GLY A 211 0.40 -4.90 29.30
C GLY A 211 -0.56 -6.07 29.03
N THR A 212 -1.84 -5.73 28.89
CA THR A 212 -2.97 -6.67 29.04
C THR A 212 -3.22 -7.56 27.82
N GLY A 213 -2.79 -7.12 26.63
CA GLY A 213 -2.85 -7.89 25.38
C GLY A 213 -1.77 -8.97 25.25
N ASN A 214 -0.87 -9.08 26.22
CA ASN A 214 0.34 -9.88 26.11
C ASN A 214 0.31 -11.04 27.11
N TYR A 215 0.80 -12.21 26.68
CA TYR A 215 0.90 -13.39 27.52
C TYR A 215 2.18 -14.15 27.22
N VAL A 216 2.63 -14.94 28.20
CA VAL A 216 3.75 -15.87 28.05
C VAL A 216 3.36 -17.24 28.57
N LEU A 217 3.85 -18.28 27.91
CA LEU A 217 3.76 -19.64 28.43
C LEU A 217 4.66 -19.78 29.66
N THR A 218 4.14 -20.49 30.65
CA THR A 218 4.80 -20.77 31.93
C THR A 218 4.82 -22.28 32.17
N PRO A 219 5.74 -22.82 32.99
CA PRO A 219 5.56 -24.15 33.56
C PRO A 219 4.13 -24.30 34.09
N PRO A 220 3.45 -25.43 33.83
CA PRO A 220 3.99 -26.71 33.38
C PRO A 220 4.00 -26.94 31.85
N SER A 221 3.86 -25.89 31.03
CA SER A 221 3.64 -26.03 29.59
C SER A 221 4.71 -26.85 28.85
N VAL A 222 4.26 -27.62 27.85
CA VAL A 222 5.08 -28.47 26.97
C VAL A 222 4.74 -28.20 25.50
N ARG A 223 5.76 -28.21 24.66
CA ARG A 223 5.65 -28.16 23.20
C ARG A 223 6.45 -29.28 22.55
N PRO A 224 6.27 -29.56 21.25
CA PRO A 224 7.08 -30.57 20.55
C PRO A 224 8.59 -30.35 20.67
N GLU A 225 9.03 -29.10 20.84
CA GLU A 225 10.44 -28.74 21.01
C GLU A 225 10.99 -28.99 22.42
N GLY A 226 10.12 -29.11 23.42
CA GLY A 226 10.49 -29.34 24.82
C GLY A 226 9.57 -28.65 25.84
N THR A 227 10.00 -28.70 27.09
CA THR A 227 9.31 -28.20 28.28
C THR A 227 9.68 -26.74 28.58
N TYR A 228 8.74 -25.99 29.17
CA TYR A 228 9.06 -24.75 29.87
C TYR A 228 9.48 -25.11 31.29
N GLU A 229 10.72 -24.77 31.67
CA GLU A 229 11.32 -25.20 32.93
C GLU A 229 11.76 -24.01 33.77
N ALA A 230 11.31 -23.96 35.02
CA ALA A 230 11.85 -23.01 36.00
C ALA A 230 13.29 -23.41 36.36
N THR A 231 14.19 -22.43 36.43
CA THR A 231 15.63 -22.69 36.65
C THR A 231 16.04 -22.69 38.12
N GLY A 232 15.13 -22.30 39.01
CA GLY A 232 15.44 -22.00 40.42
C GLY A 232 15.76 -20.52 40.68
N GLU A 233 16.00 -19.72 39.63
CA GLU A 233 16.18 -18.27 39.77
C GLU A 233 14.89 -17.57 40.19
N PRO A 234 14.98 -16.47 40.97
CA PRO A 234 13.79 -15.79 41.45
C PRO A 234 13.03 -15.08 40.33
N VAL A 235 11.73 -14.91 40.57
CA VAL A 235 10.97 -13.80 40.04
C VAL A 235 11.45 -12.56 40.79
N TYR A 236 11.85 -11.53 40.06
CA TYR A 236 12.42 -10.32 40.62
C TYR A 236 11.33 -9.27 40.89
N GLU A 237 11.60 -8.28 41.73
CA GLU A 237 10.83 -7.03 41.69
C GLU A 237 11.32 -6.17 40.53
N LEU A 238 10.41 -5.47 39.86
CA LEU A 238 10.74 -4.63 38.71
C LEU A 238 11.75 -3.54 39.11
N PRO A 239 12.99 -3.53 38.58
CA PRO A 239 13.97 -2.55 38.96
C PRO A 239 13.60 -1.16 38.44
N GLY A 240 13.95 -0.13 39.20
CA GLY A 240 13.55 1.26 38.91
C GLY A 240 13.98 1.74 37.52
N TRP A 241 15.17 1.34 37.05
CA TRP A 241 15.66 1.71 35.72
C TRP A 241 14.80 1.11 34.61
N LEU A 242 14.33 -0.14 34.77
CA LEU A 242 13.50 -0.81 33.77
C LEU A 242 12.08 -0.27 33.80
N ALA A 243 11.55 0.03 35.00
CA ALA A 243 10.28 0.73 35.15
C ALA A 243 10.31 2.12 34.50
N GLU A 244 11.39 2.89 34.69
CA GLU A 244 11.61 4.19 34.07
C GLU A 244 11.77 4.08 32.55
N ALA A 245 12.49 3.06 32.05
CA ALA A 245 12.62 2.79 30.62
C ALA A 245 11.26 2.48 29.97
N ILE A 246 10.48 1.58 30.58
CA ILE A 246 9.11 1.25 30.13
C ILE A 246 8.22 2.49 30.14
N THR A 247 8.27 3.27 31.22
CA THR A 247 7.45 4.48 31.38
C THR A 247 7.82 5.54 30.34
N THR A 248 9.12 5.79 30.14
CA THR A 248 9.63 6.75 29.15
C THR A 248 9.25 6.32 27.74
N TYR A 249 9.38 5.02 27.43
CA TYR A 249 9.00 4.47 26.14
C TYR A 249 7.50 4.62 25.87
N GLY A 250 6.66 4.25 26.85
CA GLY A 250 5.22 4.41 26.77
C GLY A 250 4.77 5.88 26.70
N GLN A 251 5.37 6.78 27.47
CA GLN A 251 5.10 8.22 27.37
C GLN A 251 5.48 8.78 26.00
N GLY A 252 6.65 8.37 25.46
CA GLY A 252 7.05 8.75 24.10
C GLY A 252 6.09 8.21 23.04
N TYR A 253 5.59 6.98 23.22
CA TYR A 253 4.57 6.40 22.34
C TYR A 253 3.23 7.13 22.45
N VAL A 254 2.73 7.37 23.65
CA VAL A 254 1.48 8.11 23.90
C VAL A 254 1.59 9.55 23.40
N SER A 255 2.72 10.23 23.58
CA SER A 255 2.96 11.57 23.03
C SER A 255 2.88 11.55 21.51
N ARG A 256 3.58 10.61 20.85
CA ARG A 256 3.55 10.46 19.39
C ARG A 256 2.16 10.07 18.87
N ALA A 257 1.46 9.20 19.59
CA ALA A 257 0.10 8.82 19.28
C ALA A 257 -0.86 10.00 19.47
N THR A 258 -0.72 10.78 20.54
CA THR A 258 -1.53 11.99 20.81
C THR A 258 -1.27 13.06 19.75
N ASP A 259 -0.01 13.29 19.37
CA ASP A 259 0.34 14.19 18.27
C ASP A 259 -0.20 13.67 16.93
N GLY A 260 -0.17 12.36 16.71
CA GLY A 260 -0.76 11.69 15.54
C GLY A 260 -2.28 11.86 15.49
N HIS A 261 -2.97 11.63 16.60
CA HIS A 261 -4.41 11.82 16.74
C HIS A 261 -4.79 13.30 16.63
N ALA A 262 -4.06 14.23 17.25
CA ALA A 262 -4.33 15.66 17.11
C ALA A 262 -4.14 16.17 15.67
N ARG A 263 -3.16 15.60 14.94
CA ARG A 263 -2.99 15.85 13.48
C ARG A 263 -4.12 15.22 12.67
N ALA A 264 -4.62 14.06 13.08
CA ALA A 264 -5.75 13.41 12.43
C ALA A 264 -7.07 14.15 12.71
N ASP A 265 -7.33 14.58 13.94
CA ASP A 265 -8.53 15.34 14.34
C ASP A 265 -8.66 16.67 13.61
N THR A 266 -7.53 17.29 13.26
CA THR A 266 -7.48 18.50 12.42
C THR A 266 -7.40 18.22 10.92
N SER A 267 -7.42 16.94 10.52
CA SER A 267 -7.41 16.53 9.11
C SER A 267 -8.75 16.79 8.45
N ALA A 268 -8.72 17.47 7.30
CA ALA A 268 -9.89 17.65 6.43
C ALA A 268 -10.38 16.32 5.82
N ASP A 269 -9.55 15.28 5.81
CA ASP A 269 -9.87 13.95 5.29
C ASP A 269 -10.66 13.12 6.35
N PRO A 270 -11.96 12.82 6.11
CA PRO A 270 -12.78 12.02 7.02
C PRO A 270 -12.24 10.60 7.23
N VAL A 271 -11.59 10.01 6.22
CA VAL A 271 -11.01 8.66 6.30
C VAL A 271 -9.82 8.66 7.25
N ALA A 272 -8.98 9.70 7.20
CA ALA A 272 -7.86 9.85 8.13
C ALA A 272 -8.32 10.06 9.58
N ARG A 273 -9.38 10.87 9.80
CA ARG A 273 -9.99 11.07 11.13
C ARG A 273 -10.55 9.76 11.70
N TRP A 274 -11.32 9.04 10.89
CA TRP A 274 -11.86 7.74 11.27
C TRP A 274 -10.76 6.70 11.51
N GLY A 275 -9.78 6.61 10.61
CA GLY A 275 -8.67 5.65 10.68
C GLY A 275 -7.80 5.85 11.92
N ALA A 276 -7.62 7.10 12.38
CA ALA A 276 -6.96 7.38 13.65
C ALA A 276 -7.79 6.88 14.84
N GLY A 277 -9.12 7.05 14.81
CA GLY A 277 -10.02 6.61 15.89
C GLY A 277 -10.27 5.10 15.97
N VAL A 278 -9.91 4.32 14.94
CA VAL A 278 -10.13 2.87 14.88
C VAL A 278 -8.81 2.11 15.06
N SER A 279 -8.71 1.26 16.08
CA SER A 279 -7.51 0.43 16.29
C SER A 279 -7.41 -0.73 15.31
N TRP A 280 -6.19 -1.19 15.01
CA TRP A 280 -6.02 -2.41 14.20
C TRP A 280 -6.60 -3.65 14.88
N ALA A 281 -6.62 -3.69 16.22
CA ALA A 281 -7.26 -4.77 16.97
C ALA A 281 -8.75 -4.90 16.64
N ALA A 282 -9.46 -3.77 16.52
CA ALA A 282 -10.88 -3.76 16.17
C ALA A 282 -11.16 -4.35 14.76
N ILE A 283 -10.18 -4.31 13.86
CA ILE A 283 -10.30 -4.82 12.49
C ILE A 283 -9.83 -6.28 12.41
N LEU A 284 -8.71 -6.62 13.05
CA LEU A 284 -8.00 -7.88 12.85
C LEU A 284 -8.51 -9.02 13.75
N GLU A 285 -8.87 -8.74 15.01
CA GLU A 285 -9.35 -9.78 15.93
C GLU A 285 -10.65 -10.45 15.43
N PRO A 286 -11.65 -9.72 14.90
CA PRO A 286 -12.85 -10.35 14.32
C PRO A 286 -12.56 -11.27 13.13
N ALA A 287 -11.47 -10.98 12.39
CA ALA A 287 -10.97 -11.77 11.27
C ALA A 287 -10.11 -12.98 11.71
N GLY A 288 -9.97 -13.22 13.01
CA GLY A 288 -9.25 -14.37 13.57
C GLY A 288 -7.74 -14.20 13.64
N TRP A 289 -7.23 -13.00 13.42
CA TRP A 289 -5.83 -12.67 13.69
C TRP A 289 -5.62 -12.56 15.19
N VAL A 290 -4.42 -12.93 15.64
CA VAL A 290 -4.07 -12.94 17.06
C VAL A 290 -2.89 -12.02 17.28
N ALA A 291 -3.02 -11.06 18.20
CA ALA A 291 -1.92 -10.22 18.62
C ALA A 291 -0.84 -11.11 19.26
N THR A 292 0.41 -10.97 18.82
CA THR A 292 1.55 -11.74 19.39
C THR A 292 2.00 -11.20 20.74
N GLY A 293 1.63 -9.95 21.01
CA GLY A 293 2.13 -9.16 22.11
C GLY A 293 3.57 -8.68 22.02
N LYS A 294 4.24 -8.98 20.91
CA LYS A 294 5.54 -8.40 20.57
C LYS A 294 5.33 -7.16 19.70
N ALA A 295 6.19 -6.17 19.88
CA ALA A 295 6.28 -4.98 19.04
C ALA A 295 7.38 -5.19 17.99
N ASP A 296 7.17 -4.65 16.80
CA ASP A 296 8.20 -4.63 15.75
C ASP A 296 9.30 -3.62 16.10
N GLY A 297 10.37 -3.53 15.29
CA GLY A 297 11.46 -2.58 15.51
C GLY A 297 11.02 -1.10 15.57
N CYS A 298 9.84 -0.79 15.02
CA CYS A 298 9.22 0.54 15.10
C CYS A 298 8.29 0.73 16.31
N GLY A 299 8.17 -0.26 17.21
CA GLY A 299 7.30 -0.20 18.38
C GLY A 299 5.82 -0.51 18.11
N CYS A 300 5.47 -0.89 16.87
CA CYS A 300 4.09 -1.18 16.48
C CYS A 300 3.74 -2.67 16.67
N PRO A 301 2.48 -3.01 16.99
CA PRO A 301 2.09 -4.38 17.33
C PRO A 301 2.27 -5.36 16.16
N VAL A 302 2.80 -6.54 16.49
CA VAL A 302 2.93 -7.66 15.57
C VAL A 302 1.76 -8.63 15.73
N TRP A 303 1.22 -9.08 14.60
CA TRP A 303 0.06 -9.95 14.53
C TRP A 303 0.37 -11.27 13.84
N THR A 304 -0.24 -12.36 14.31
CA THR A 304 -0.25 -13.67 13.65
C THR A 304 -1.56 -13.86 12.89
N ALA A 305 -1.46 -14.24 11.62
CA ALA A 305 -2.61 -14.52 10.77
C ALA A 305 -3.30 -15.84 11.18
N PRO A 306 -4.58 -16.05 10.83
CA PRO A 306 -5.24 -17.34 10.98
C PRO A 306 -4.44 -18.47 10.32
N GLY A 307 -4.52 -19.69 10.86
CA GLY A 307 -3.80 -20.86 10.34
C GLY A 307 -2.46 -21.17 11.03
N VAL A 308 -1.71 -22.11 10.47
CA VAL A 308 -0.41 -22.55 11.01
C VAL A 308 0.70 -21.76 10.34
N HIS A 309 1.57 -21.15 11.13
CA HIS A 309 2.67 -20.29 10.66
C HIS A 309 3.98 -20.72 11.31
N GLY A 310 5.07 -20.74 10.52
CA GLY A 310 6.42 -21.03 11.02
C GLY A 310 7.03 -19.87 11.84
N SER A 311 6.50 -18.66 11.68
CA SER A 311 6.86 -17.48 12.48
C SER A 311 5.58 -16.86 13.08
N PRO A 312 5.62 -16.39 14.33
CA PRO A 312 4.50 -15.65 14.91
C PRO A 312 4.30 -14.26 14.26
N LYS A 313 5.32 -13.71 13.57
CA LYS A 313 5.24 -12.41 12.87
C LYS A 313 4.63 -12.59 11.48
N SER A 314 3.29 -12.53 11.38
CA SER A 314 2.59 -12.54 10.09
C SER A 314 2.38 -11.14 9.52
N ALA A 315 2.19 -10.13 10.36
CA ALA A 315 2.03 -8.73 9.93
C ALA A 315 2.50 -7.75 11.01
N THR A 316 2.85 -6.53 10.60
CA THR A 316 3.08 -5.39 11.49
C THR A 316 1.96 -4.37 11.26
N ALA A 317 1.18 -4.12 12.30
CA ALA A 317 0.06 -3.17 12.26
C ALA A 317 0.55 -1.82 12.75
N HIS A 318 0.82 -0.88 11.84
CA HIS A 318 1.34 0.42 12.23
C HIS A 318 0.22 1.27 12.85
N GLU A 319 0.52 1.92 13.96
CA GLU A 319 -0.42 2.79 14.67
C GLU A 319 0.03 4.25 14.60
N PRO A 320 -0.89 5.22 14.78
CA PRO A 320 -0.55 6.65 14.82
C PRO A 320 0.63 6.90 15.78
N GLY A 321 1.67 7.59 15.28
CA GLY A 321 2.91 7.80 16.03
C GLY A 321 4.02 6.78 15.76
N CYS A 322 3.85 5.89 14.77
CA CYS A 322 4.90 5.01 14.28
C CYS A 322 6.10 5.80 13.73
N PRO A 323 7.34 5.50 14.13
CA PRO A 323 8.55 6.18 13.65
C PRO A 323 8.89 5.85 12.18
N GLN A 324 8.30 4.81 11.60
CA GLN A 324 8.44 4.49 10.17
C GLN A 324 7.37 5.17 9.30
N TRP A 325 6.24 5.56 9.90
CA TRP A 325 5.09 6.17 9.22
C TRP A 325 4.72 7.50 9.90
N THR A 326 5.72 8.37 10.06
CA THR A 326 5.59 9.62 10.85
C THR A 326 4.61 10.64 10.26
N ASP A 327 4.38 10.57 8.95
CA ASP A 327 3.52 11.50 8.20
C ASP A 327 2.15 10.90 7.84
N SER A 328 1.85 9.67 8.27
CA SER A 328 0.54 9.05 8.03
C SER A 328 -0.36 9.21 9.26
N PRO A 329 -1.51 9.91 9.16
CA PRO A 329 -2.52 9.94 10.23
C PRO A 329 -3.28 8.61 10.37
N ASP A 330 -3.27 7.76 9.33
CA ASP A 330 -3.79 6.38 9.34
C ASP A 330 -2.71 5.40 8.84
N PRO A 331 -1.81 4.91 9.71
CA PRO A 331 -0.72 4.04 9.28
C PRO A 331 -1.20 2.63 8.89
N PRO A 332 -0.59 2.01 7.86
CA PRO A 332 -1.12 0.79 7.27
C PRO A 332 -0.74 -0.49 8.04
N LEU A 333 -1.35 -1.61 7.67
CA LEU A 333 -0.92 -2.96 8.02
C LEU A 333 0.05 -3.46 6.94
N HIS A 334 1.23 -3.90 7.33
CA HIS A 334 2.15 -4.57 6.42
C HIS A 334 2.18 -6.08 6.70
N ILE A 335 1.82 -6.89 5.71
CA ILE A 335 1.73 -8.35 5.81
C ILE A 335 3.05 -8.97 5.32
N TRP A 336 3.69 -9.77 6.17
CA TRP A 336 4.97 -10.44 5.88
C TRP A 336 4.81 -11.92 5.52
N THR A 337 3.70 -12.55 5.91
CA THR A 337 3.48 -13.98 5.68
C THR A 337 3.01 -14.25 4.25
N ASP A 338 3.42 -15.38 3.68
CA ASP A 338 2.96 -15.86 2.38
C ASP A 338 1.57 -16.52 2.44
N ASN A 339 1.01 -16.73 3.64
CA ASN A 339 -0.30 -17.34 3.83
C ASN A 339 -1.20 -16.57 4.82
N PRO A 340 -1.54 -15.29 4.56
CA PRO A 340 -2.33 -14.47 5.50
C PRO A 340 -3.81 -14.89 5.65
N GLY A 341 -4.27 -15.88 4.88
CA GLY A 341 -5.67 -16.29 4.80
C GLY A 341 -6.52 -15.40 3.89
N GLU A 342 -7.69 -15.88 3.49
CA GLU A 342 -8.68 -15.06 2.77
C GLU A 342 -9.33 -14.03 3.71
N PRO A 343 -9.63 -12.81 3.25
CA PRO A 343 -9.54 -12.31 1.85
C PRO A 343 -8.17 -11.71 1.46
N PHE A 344 -7.19 -11.71 2.38
CA PHE A 344 -5.92 -11.00 2.18
C PHE A 344 -5.02 -11.64 1.12
N VAL A 345 -5.00 -12.98 1.01
CA VAL A 345 -4.25 -13.69 -0.05
C VAL A 345 -4.69 -13.24 -1.45
N GLY A 346 -6.00 -13.23 -1.71
CA GLY A 346 -6.56 -12.78 -2.99
C GLY A 346 -6.32 -11.30 -3.28
N HIS A 347 -6.25 -10.45 -2.25
CA HIS A 347 -5.91 -9.02 -2.42
C HIS A 347 -4.45 -8.83 -2.84
N ILE A 348 -3.50 -9.48 -2.13
CA ILE A 348 -2.06 -9.37 -2.43
C ILE A 348 -1.75 -9.88 -3.83
N ALA A 349 -2.36 -11.01 -4.24
CA ALA A 349 -2.17 -11.58 -5.57
C ALA A 349 -2.68 -10.66 -6.71
N ARG A 350 -3.78 -9.93 -6.48
CA ARG A 350 -4.37 -9.02 -7.48
C ARG A 350 -3.66 -7.66 -7.56
N ARG A 351 -3.21 -7.11 -6.43
CA ARG A 351 -2.66 -5.74 -6.32
C ARG A 351 -1.14 -5.68 -6.32
N GLY A 352 -0.45 -6.80 -6.04
CA GLY A 352 1.01 -6.86 -5.98
C GLY A 352 1.65 -6.15 -4.77
N THR A 353 0.85 -5.74 -3.77
CA THR A 353 1.32 -5.10 -2.53
C THR A 353 0.84 -5.88 -1.31
N ALA A 354 1.71 -6.03 -0.32
CA ALA A 354 1.41 -6.62 0.97
C ALA A 354 1.06 -5.59 2.06
N THR A 355 1.03 -4.30 1.69
CA THR A 355 0.64 -3.19 2.58
C THR A 355 -0.82 -2.81 2.32
N VAL A 356 -1.66 -2.81 3.37
CA VAL A 356 -3.11 -2.59 3.31
C VAL A 356 -3.51 -1.51 4.32
N SER A 357 -4.29 -0.50 3.92
CA SER A 357 -4.82 0.53 4.86
C SER A 357 -5.97 0.01 5.71
N LYS A 358 -6.36 0.72 6.79
CA LYS A 358 -7.49 0.31 7.64
C LYS A 358 -8.80 0.22 6.86
N LEU A 359 -9.08 1.22 6.02
CA LEU A 359 -10.29 1.22 5.18
C LEU A 359 -10.27 0.07 4.17
N GLN A 360 -9.12 -0.24 3.56
CA GLN A 360 -8.99 -1.39 2.65
C GLN A 360 -9.19 -2.71 3.38
N ALA A 361 -8.63 -2.87 4.58
CA ALA A 361 -8.85 -4.08 5.38
C ALA A 361 -10.33 -4.24 5.77
N VAL A 362 -11.01 -3.14 6.12
CA VAL A 362 -12.45 -3.14 6.41
C VAL A 362 -13.27 -3.48 5.15
N ALA A 363 -12.97 -2.88 4.00
CA ALA A 363 -13.65 -3.16 2.73
C ALA A 363 -13.49 -4.65 2.34
N LEU A 364 -12.27 -5.17 2.44
CA LEU A 364 -11.97 -6.59 2.19
C LEU A 364 -12.75 -7.52 3.12
N LEU A 365 -12.77 -7.22 4.43
CA LEU A 365 -13.37 -8.10 5.43
C LEU A 365 -14.90 -8.02 5.49
N HIS A 366 -15.49 -6.91 5.07
CA HIS A 366 -16.89 -6.60 5.39
C HIS A 366 -17.75 -6.16 4.22
N TYR A 367 -17.16 -5.83 3.08
CA TYR A 367 -17.84 -5.22 1.93
C TYR A 367 -17.36 -5.79 0.58
N ASP A 368 -16.87 -7.04 0.53
CA ASP A 368 -16.43 -7.70 -0.71
C ASP A 368 -15.40 -6.89 -1.55
N ASP A 369 -14.49 -6.18 -0.87
CA ASP A 369 -13.47 -5.29 -1.47
C ASP A 369 -14.08 -4.00 -2.11
N ASP A 370 -15.35 -3.69 -1.82
CA ASP A 370 -16.01 -2.44 -2.21
C ASP A 370 -15.71 -1.31 -1.21
N MET A 371 -14.78 -0.44 -1.61
CA MET A 371 -14.38 0.74 -0.84
C MET A 371 -15.49 1.79 -0.73
N GLY A 372 -16.35 1.93 -1.75
CA GLY A 372 -17.43 2.92 -1.76
C GLY A 372 -18.54 2.54 -0.78
N ALA A 373 -18.92 1.27 -0.77
CA ALA A 373 -19.83 0.72 0.22
C ALA A 373 -19.29 0.87 1.66
N ALA A 374 -17.99 0.62 1.85
CA ALA A 374 -17.34 0.83 3.15
C ALA A 374 -17.35 2.29 3.60
N MET A 375 -17.02 3.25 2.71
CA MET A 375 -17.03 4.68 3.04
C MET A 375 -18.43 5.20 3.37
N THR A 376 -19.45 4.76 2.61
CA THR A 376 -20.85 5.14 2.84
C THR A 376 -21.36 4.58 4.17
N ALA A 377 -21.08 3.31 4.45
CA ALA A 377 -21.54 2.66 5.68
C ALA A 377 -20.83 3.17 6.95
N LEU A 378 -19.65 3.76 6.80
CA LEU A 378 -18.87 4.34 7.90
C LEU A 378 -19.06 5.86 8.03
N ASP A 379 -19.97 6.46 7.25
CA ASP A 379 -20.26 7.89 7.22
C ASP A 379 -19.00 8.75 6.99
N LEU A 380 -18.11 8.27 6.10
CA LEU A 380 -16.84 8.93 5.78
C LEU A 380 -16.94 9.85 4.56
N THR A 381 -18.17 10.18 4.17
CA THR A 381 -18.46 11.18 3.14
C THR A 381 -18.34 12.58 3.75
N PRO A 382 -17.66 13.52 3.09
CA PRO A 382 -17.46 14.87 3.63
C PRO A 382 -18.79 15.60 3.85
N ASP A 383 -18.89 16.30 4.98
CA ASP A 383 -20.07 17.06 5.43
C ASP A 383 -20.26 18.30 4.54
N ILE A 384 -21.29 18.29 3.70
CA ILE A 384 -21.57 19.31 2.68
C ILE A 384 -22.09 20.62 3.33
N ASP A 385 -22.55 20.57 4.59
CA ASP A 385 -23.24 21.69 5.25
C ASP A 385 -22.30 22.75 5.88
N ALA A 386 -21.00 22.46 6.06
CA ALA A 386 -20.06 23.38 6.73
C ALA A 386 -19.48 24.51 5.85
N LEU A 387 -19.91 24.62 4.57
CA LEU A 387 -19.37 25.56 3.57
C LEU A 387 -20.39 26.63 3.10
N ALA A 388 -21.54 26.78 3.77
CA ALA A 388 -22.54 27.79 3.39
C ALA A 388 -22.05 29.23 3.65
N LEU A 389 -21.77 29.98 2.58
CA LEU A 389 -21.54 31.43 2.55
C LEU A 389 -22.88 32.19 2.52
N ASP A 390 -22.89 33.41 3.08
CA ASP A 390 -24.06 34.30 3.25
C ASP A 390 -24.85 34.64 1.96
N ASP A 391 -26.13 34.96 2.19
CA ASP A 391 -27.34 34.80 1.37
C ASP A 391 -27.58 35.77 0.17
N ASP A 392 -26.54 36.20 -0.55
CA ASP A 392 -26.68 37.18 -1.66
C ASP A 392 -26.00 36.76 -2.99
N LEU A 393 -26.16 35.49 -3.39
CA LEU A 393 -25.78 35.02 -4.74
C LEU A 393 -26.99 34.51 -5.54
N PRO A 394 -26.97 34.61 -6.89
CA PRO A 394 -28.11 34.29 -7.75
C PRO A 394 -28.61 32.85 -7.54
N VAL A 395 -29.92 32.65 -7.81
CA VAL A 395 -30.79 31.50 -7.50
C VAL A 395 -30.38 30.13 -8.10
N ASP A 396 -29.09 29.93 -8.41
CA ASP A 396 -28.52 28.70 -8.97
C ASP A 396 -27.31 28.17 -8.18
N PHE A 397 -27.05 28.72 -6.99
CA PHE A 397 -26.09 28.18 -6.03
C PHE A 397 -26.81 27.38 -4.94
N GLY A 398 -26.44 26.10 -4.80
CA GLY A 398 -26.85 25.29 -3.63
C GLY A 398 -28.07 24.38 -3.82
N ARG A 399 -28.58 24.19 -5.04
CA ARG A 399 -29.38 22.99 -5.31
C ARG A 399 -28.41 21.82 -5.40
N THR A 400 -28.58 20.81 -4.54
CA THR A 400 -28.09 19.47 -4.83
C THR A 400 -28.73 19.04 -6.14
N VAL A 401 -28.01 19.29 -7.23
CA VAL A 401 -28.03 18.37 -8.35
C VAL A 401 -27.65 17.07 -7.67
N LYS A 402 -28.61 16.13 -7.59
CA LYS A 402 -28.24 14.71 -7.64
C LYS A 402 -27.04 14.64 -8.57
N ALA A 403 -26.04 13.81 -8.29
CA ALA A 403 -25.40 13.22 -9.45
C ALA A 403 -26.54 12.52 -10.22
N ASP A 404 -27.17 13.23 -11.15
CA ASP A 404 -27.32 12.66 -12.46
C ASP A 404 -25.94 12.12 -12.78
N ASP A 405 -25.94 10.89 -13.24
CA ASP A 405 -24.85 10.05 -13.66
C ASP A 405 -24.04 10.71 -14.81
N ASP A 406 -23.60 11.95 -14.63
CA ASP A 406 -23.25 12.88 -15.69
C ASP A 406 -21.99 13.70 -15.36
N SER A 407 -20.97 13.02 -14.80
CA SER A 407 -19.62 13.32 -15.28
C SER A 407 -19.40 12.50 -16.54
N SER A 408 -20.07 12.88 -17.64
CA SER A 408 -19.98 12.13 -18.89
C SER A 408 -18.51 12.03 -19.29
N THR A 409 -17.93 10.83 -19.21
CA THR A 409 -16.65 10.56 -19.88
C THR A 409 -16.80 11.00 -21.33
N PRO A 410 -15.88 11.78 -21.92
CA PRO A 410 -16.03 12.28 -23.28
C PRO A 410 -16.37 11.15 -24.25
N GLN A 411 -17.44 11.33 -25.01
CA GLN A 411 -17.93 10.37 -26.00
C GLN A 411 -18.07 11.02 -27.37
N LEU A 412 -18.03 10.20 -28.41
CA LEU A 412 -18.38 10.63 -29.74
C LEU A 412 -19.84 11.13 -29.79
N PRO A 413 -20.09 12.31 -30.38
CA PRO A 413 -21.42 12.89 -30.43
C PRO A 413 -22.36 12.09 -31.34
N GLU A 414 -23.67 12.24 -31.14
CA GLU A 414 -24.70 11.65 -32.01
C GLU A 414 -24.50 12.00 -33.49
N GLU A 415 -24.01 13.21 -33.78
CA GLU A 415 -23.67 13.67 -35.13
C GLU A 415 -22.60 12.81 -35.81
N PHE A 416 -21.68 12.22 -35.05
CA PHE A 416 -20.69 11.29 -35.59
C PHE A 416 -21.35 9.97 -35.98
N TRP A 417 -22.17 9.41 -35.08
CA TRP A 417 -22.80 8.11 -35.28
C TRP A 417 -23.84 8.13 -36.42
N SER A 418 -24.66 9.17 -36.48
CA SER A 418 -25.67 9.36 -37.52
C SER A 418 -25.12 9.83 -38.88
N ALA A 419 -23.81 10.11 -38.97
CA ALA A 419 -23.20 10.57 -40.22
C ALA A 419 -23.14 9.47 -41.30
N HIS A 420 -23.14 8.20 -40.91
CA HIS A 420 -23.06 7.08 -41.84
C HIS A 420 -23.76 5.83 -41.31
N PRO A 421 -24.53 5.07 -42.12
CA PRO A 421 -25.20 3.84 -41.68
C PRO A 421 -24.24 2.80 -41.07
N THR A 422 -23.01 2.72 -41.58
CA THR A 422 -21.96 1.87 -41.01
C THR A 422 -21.61 2.24 -39.57
N LEU A 423 -21.58 3.54 -39.24
CA LEU A 423 -21.26 3.99 -37.88
C LEU A 423 -22.44 3.69 -36.94
N GLU A 424 -23.68 3.91 -37.39
CA GLU A 424 -24.90 3.48 -36.68
C GLU A 424 -24.87 1.96 -36.39
N HIS A 425 -24.51 1.15 -37.39
CA HIS A 425 -24.36 -0.30 -37.25
C HIS A 425 -23.35 -0.67 -36.16
N ILE A 426 -22.17 -0.03 -36.16
CA ILE A 426 -21.12 -0.29 -35.16
C ILE A 426 -21.61 0.03 -33.75
N ARG A 427 -22.30 1.18 -33.58
CA ARG A 427 -22.87 1.56 -32.30
C ARG A 427 -23.95 0.57 -31.86
N GLN A 428 -24.86 0.20 -32.75
CA GLN A 428 -25.90 -0.78 -32.47
C GLN A 428 -25.30 -2.13 -32.05
N PHE A 429 -24.25 -2.59 -32.73
CA PHE A 429 -23.54 -3.82 -32.39
C PHE A 429 -22.87 -3.72 -31.01
N ALA A 430 -22.21 -2.60 -30.72
CA ALA A 430 -21.58 -2.37 -29.43
C ALA A 430 -22.61 -2.40 -28.29
N HIS A 431 -23.72 -1.68 -28.47
CA HIS A 431 -24.81 -1.58 -27.49
C HIS A 431 -25.54 -2.91 -27.28
N TYR A 432 -25.76 -3.70 -28.35
CA TYR A 432 -26.29 -5.08 -28.24
C TYR A 432 -25.42 -5.94 -27.31
N GLY A 433 -24.10 -5.80 -27.39
CA GLY A 433 -23.15 -6.51 -26.53
C GLY A 433 -22.83 -5.83 -25.19
N VAL A 434 -23.52 -4.76 -24.82
CA VAL A 434 -23.24 -3.94 -23.61
C VAL A 434 -21.77 -3.45 -23.56
N ASN A 435 -21.25 -3.04 -24.72
CA ASN A 435 -19.92 -2.45 -24.84
C ASN A 435 -20.04 -0.97 -25.22
N SER A 436 -19.06 -0.16 -24.80
CA SER A 436 -18.93 1.22 -25.26
C SER A 436 -18.78 1.27 -26.79
N ALA A 437 -19.60 2.10 -27.44
CA ALA A 437 -19.55 2.30 -28.89
C ALA A 437 -18.18 2.86 -29.32
N ASP A 438 -17.64 3.84 -28.59
CA ASP A 438 -16.33 4.43 -28.83
C ASP A 438 -15.21 3.40 -28.72
N ALA A 439 -15.27 2.53 -27.70
CA ALA A 439 -14.27 1.49 -27.49
C ALA A 439 -14.29 0.44 -28.61
N VAL A 440 -15.48 0.00 -29.03
CA VAL A 440 -15.64 -0.95 -30.15
C VAL A 440 -15.16 -0.32 -31.46
N LEU A 441 -15.49 0.94 -31.74
CA LEU A 441 -14.99 1.66 -32.92
C LEU A 441 -13.46 1.77 -32.91
N GLY A 442 -12.87 2.20 -31.78
CA GLY A 442 -11.42 2.27 -31.65
C GLY A 442 -10.74 0.92 -31.90
N ALA A 443 -11.25 -0.14 -31.28
CA ALA A 443 -10.78 -1.51 -31.49
C ALA A 443 -10.98 -1.99 -32.95
N ALA A 444 -12.08 -1.61 -33.60
CA ALA A 444 -12.32 -1.91 -35.00
C ALA A 444 -11.33 -1.19 -35.94
N LEU A 445 -11.02 0.08 -35.70
CA LEU A 445 -10.06 0.86 -36.49
C LEU A 445 -8.64 0.29 -36.39
N VAL A 446 -8.21 -0.12 -35.20
CA VAL A 446 -6.88 -0.74 -35.02
C VAL A 446 -6.80 -2.14 -35.62
N ARG A 447 -7.88 -2.93 -35.53
CA ARG A 447 -7.97 -4.24 -36.19
C ARG A 447 -7.95 -4.08 -37.71
N LEU A 448 -8.72 -3.15 -38.25
CA LEU A 448 -8.71 -2.81 -39.67
C LEU A 448 -7.30 -2.39 -40.14
N SER A 449 -6.66 -1.47 -39.41
CA SER A 449 -5.28 -1.02 -39.66
C SER A 449 -4.29 -2.19 -39.77
N ALA A 450 -4.35 -3.16 -38.85
CA ALA A 450 -3.47 -4.33 -38.86
C ALA A 450 -3.72 -5.28 -40.04
N HIS A 451 -4.94 -5.33 -40.59
CA HIS A 451 -5.31 -6.24 -41.68
C HIS A 451 -5.01 -5.67 -43.08
N LEU A 452 -4.83 -4.36 -43.20
CA LEU A 452 -4.51 -3.71 -44.47
C LEU A 452 -3.15 -4.15 -45.02
N ASP A 453 -3.05 -4.23 -46.35
CA ASP A 453 -1.77 -4.45 -47.01
C ASP A 453 -0.84 -3.22 -46.84
N PRO A 454 0.48 -3.39 -46.67
CA PRO A 454 1.41 -2.26 -46.56
C PRO A 454 1.44 -1.32 -47.78
N CYS A 455 0.85 -1.72 -48.91
CA CYS A 455 0.65 -0.85 -50.08
C CYS A 455 -0.46 0.19 -49.84
N VAL A 456 -1.40 -0.07 -48.92
CA VAL A 456 -2.50 0.83 -48.58
C VAL A 456 -1.96 1.96 -47.71
N ARG A 457 -1.81 3.13 -48.33
CA ARG A 457 -1.25 4.34 -47.72
C ARG A 457 -2.11 5.55 -48.04
N ILE A 458 -2.08 6.57 -47.20
CA ILE A 458 -2.74 7.84 -47.48
C ILE A 458 -1.76 8.87 -48.07
N VAL A 459 -2.11 9.37 -49.26
CA VAL A 459 -1.38 10.42 -49.97
C VAL A 459 -2.02 11.77 -49.68
N THR A 460 -1.40 12.54 -48.78
CA THR A 460 -1.89 13.88 -48.37
C THR A 460 -1.46 15.00 -49.32
N GLY A 461 -0.64 14.71 -50.32
CA GLY A 461 -0.02 15.69 -51.22
C GLY A 461 1.21 16.41 -50.65
N VAL A 462 1.63 16.05 -49.43
CA VAL A 462 2.79 16.61 -48.74
C VAL A 462 3.61 15.48 -48.09
N LYS A 463 4.94 15.57 -48.16
CA LYS A 463 5.86 14.52 -47.68
C LYS A 463 5.55 13.16 -48.35
N ARG A 464 6.02 12.05 -47.77
CA ARG A 464 5.80 10.69 -48.28
C ARG A 464 4.39 10.19 -47.90
N PRO A 465 3.79 9.27 -48.67
CA PRO A 465 2.55 8.61 -48.30
C PRO A 465 2.65 7.96 -46.92
N LEU A 466 1.65 8.17 -46.07
CA LEU A 466 1.66 7.70 -44.68
C LEU A 466 1.09 6.27 -44.62
N PRO A 467 1.72 5.33 -43.89
CA PRO A 467 1.09 4.06 -43.57
C PRO A 467 -0.11 4.29 -42.65
N LEU A 468 -1.07 3.38 -42.65
CA LEU A 468 -2.27 3.46 -41.81
C LEU A 468 -2.09 2.80 -40.43
N ASN A 469 -0.84 2.60 -39.98
CA ASN A 469 -0.51 2.08 -38.65
C ASN A 469 -1.15 2.94 -37.56
N THR A 470 -1.93 2.32 -36.68
CA THR A 470 -2.79 3.03 -35.72
C THR A 470 -2.66 2.43 -34.33
N PHE A 471 -2.53 3.29 -33.33
CA PHE A 471 -2.48 2.91 -31.92
C PHE A 471 -3.74 3.45 -31.23
N VAL A 472 -4.41 2.60 -30.46
CA VAL A 472 -5.64 2.94 -29.74
C VAL A 472 -5.47 2.64 -28.26
N GLY A 473 -5.86 3.60 -27.43
CA GLY A 473 -5.90 3.48 -25.98
C GLY A 473 -7.35 3.47 -25.49
N ILE A 474 -7.85 2.32 -25.03
CA ILE A 474 -9.20 2.23 -24.44
C ILE A 474 -9.10 2.62 -22.96
N VAL A 475 -9.66 3.76 -22.58
CA VAL A 475 -9.50 4.33 -21.23
C VAL A 475 -10.71 4.03 -20.37
N GLY A 476 -10.49 3.43 -19.20
CA GLY A 476 -11.57 3.18 -18.23
C GLY A 476 -11.09 2.46 -16.98
N SER A 477 -11.88 2.52 -15.90
CA SER A 477 -11.60 1.82 -14.64
C SER A 477 -11.66 0.30 -14.80
N ALA A 478 -11.23 -0.46 -13.80
CA ALA A 478 -11.36 -1.91 -13.82
C ALA A 478 -12.85 -2.30 -13.93
N GLY A 479 -13.19 -3.28 -14.77
CA GLY A 479 -14.57 -3.74 -14.96
C GLY A 479 -15.40 -3.00 -16.03
N THR A 480 -14.91 -1.89 -16.59
CA THR A 480 -15.62 -1.09 -17.63
C THR A 480 -15.66 -1.70 -19.04
N GLY A 481 -15.38 -2.99 -19.19
CA GLY A 481 -15.52 -3.67 -20.50
C GLY A 481 -14.41 -3.42 -21.54
N LYS A 482 -13.23 -2.91 -21.16
CA LYS A 482 -12.09 -2.68 -22.10
C LYS A 482 -11.77 -3.90 -22.99
N SER A 483 -11.50 -5.05 -22.37
CA SER A 483 -11.20 -6.30 -23.08
C SER A 483 -12.40 -6.83 -23.86
N SER A 484 -13.62 -6.62 -23.32
CA SER A 484 -14.86 -7.03 -23.98
C SER A 484 -15.09 -6.26 -25.29
N ALA A 485 -14.93 -4.94 -25.28
CA ALA A 485 -15.04 -4.11 -26.48
C ALA A 485 -13.98 -4.47 -27.54
N TYR A 486 -12.78 -4.83 -27.11
CA TYR A 486 -11.75 -5.32 -28.01
C TYR A 486 -12.12 -6.66 -28.67
N GLN A 487 -12.67 -7.62 -27.91
CA GLN A 487 -13.17 -8.88 -28.48
C GLN A 487 -14.38 -8.66 -29.39
N ALA A 488 -15.31 -7.78 -29.00
CA ALA A 488 -16.47 -7.42 -29.82
C ALA A 488 -16.06 -6.87 -31.20
N SER A 489 -14.93 -6.16 -31.31
CA SER A 489 -14.41 -5.72 -32.62
C SER A 489 -14.00 -6.86 -33.56
N ALA A 490 -13.62 -8.02 -33.02
CA ALA A 490 -13.29 -9.20 -33.80
C ALA A 490 -14.54 -9.86 -34.36
N ASP A 491 -15.61 -9.90 -33.57
CA ASP A 491 -16.91 -10.43 -33.98
C ASP A 491 -17.66 -9.49 -34.95
N LEU A 492 -17.44 -8.18 -34.79
CA LEU A 492 -18.01 -7.14 -35.65
C LEU A 492 -17.46 -7.18 -37.08
N LEU A 493 -16.15 -7.40 -37.28
CA LEU A 493 -15.52 -7.19 -38.59
C LEU A 493 -15.39 -8.48 -39.40
N ASP A 494 -16.17 -8.59 -40.48
CA ASP A 494 -16.00 -9.61 -41.51
C ASP A 494 -15.18 -9.06 -42.69
N LEU A 495 -13.86 -9.10 -42.57
CA LEU A 495 -12.94 -8.51 -43.55
C LEU A 495 -12.80 -9.38 -44.81
N LYS A 496 -13.07 -8.79 -45.98
CA LYS A 496 -12.92 -9.47 -47.28
C LYS A 496 -11.66 -8.99 -47.98
N PHE A 497 -10.71 -9.92 -48.14
CA PHE A 497 -9.48 -9.68 -48.90
C PHE A 497 -9.79 -9.55 -50.39
N GLY A 498 -9.07 -8.65 -51.08
CA GLY A 498 -9.19 -8.49 -52.53
C GLY A 498 -8.77 -9.74 -53.31
N ASP A 499 -9.06 -9.77 -54.61
CA ASP A 499 -8.69 -10.89 -55.48
C ASP A 499 -7.17 -11.14 -55.38
N PRO A 500 -6.71 -12.35 -54.99
CA PRO A 500 -5.30 -12.71 -54.91
C PRO A 500 -4.53 -12.53 -56.23
N MET A 501 -5.25 -12.40 -57.34
CA MET A 501 -4.70 -12.19 -58.69
C MET A 501 -4.59 -10.71 -59.10
N LEU A 502 -5.14 -9.78 -58.30
CA LEU A 502 -4.91 -8.33 -58.49
C LEU A 502 -3.47 -8.02 -58.05
N GLY A 503 -2.58 -7.91 -59.02
CA GLY A 503 -1.16 -7.60 -58.81
C GLY A 503 -0.97 -6.25 -58.10
N ASP A 504 0.05 -6.22 -57.23
CA ASP A 504 0.61 -5.08 -56.47
C ASP A 504 0.46 -5.15 -54.93
N LEU A 505 -0.10 -6.23 -54.37
CA LEU A 505 -0.05 -6.48 -52.92
C LEU A 505 1.36 -6.84 -52.45
N ILE A 506 1.76 -6.32 -51.28
CA ILE A 506 3.06 -6.61 -50.67
C ILE A 506 2.99 -7.88 -49.83
N ALA A 507 1.91 -8.04 -49.07
CA ALA A 507 1.63 -9.24 -48.30
C ALA A 507 0.79 -10.22 -49.15
N PRO A 508 0.86 -11.54 -48.87
CA PRO A 508 -0.11 -12.49 -49.39
C PRO A 508 -1.54 -12.03 -49.08
N ALA A 509 -2.45 -12.13 -50.05
CA ALA A 509 -3.83 -11.65 -49.92
C ALA A 509 -4.57 -12.31 -48.75
N ASP A 510 -4.26 -13.57 -48.43
CA ASP A 510 -4.81 -14.35 -47.33
C ASP A 510 -4.06 -14.17 -46.00
N GLN A 511 -3.05 -13.30 -45.93
CA GLN A 511 -2.31 -13.07 -44.69
C GLN A 511 -3.18 -12.31 -43.68
N CYS A 512 -3.58 -13.04 -42.63
CA CYS A 512 -4.15 -12.49 -41.40
C CYS A 512 -3.03 -12.08 -40.42
N PRO A 513 -3.10 -10.90 -39.78
CA PRO A 513 -2.16 -10.54 -38.72
C PRO A 513 -2.27 -11.53 -37.55
N PRO A 514 -1.16 -12.02 -37.00
CA PRO A 514 -1.19 -12.66 -35.71
C PRO A 514 -1.51 -11.62 -34.64
N GLU A 515 -2.30 -12.04 -33.66
CA GLU A 515 -2.60 -11.28 -32.47
C GLU A 515 -1.62 -11.67 -31.37
N LEU A 516 -0.83 -10.71 -30.87
CA LEU A 516 0.27 -10.97 -29.95
C LEU A 516 0.27 -9.96 -28.78
N PRO A 517 0.74 -10.37 -27.59
CA PRO A 517 0.93 -9.44 -26.48
C PRO A 517 2.01 -8.40 -26.83
N VAL A 518 1.90 -7.20 -26.24
CA VAL A 518 2.93 -6.17 -26.36
C VAL A 518 4.16 -6.57 -25.56
N GLY A 519 5.26 -6.85 -26.26
CA GLY A 519 6.56 -7.23 -25.67
C GLY A 519 7.52 -6.05 -25.52
N SER A 520 8.82 -6.29 -25.66
CA SER A 520 9.86 -5.25 -25.73
C SER A 520 10.02 -4.68 -27.15
N GLY A 521 10.79 -3.61 -27.33
CA GLY A 521 11.13 -3.05 -28.65
C GLY A 521 11.67 -4.10 -29.64
N PRO A 522 12.69 -4.91 -29.28
CA PRO A 522 13.12 -6.03 -30.12
C PRO A 522 12.01 -7.06 -30.38
N GLY A 523 11.09 -7.25 -29.43
CA GLY A 523 9.92 -8.13 -29.57
C GLY A 523 8.94 -7.65 -30.65
N VAL A 524 8.74 -6.33 -30.79
CA VAL A 524 7.90 -5.76 -31.86
C VAL A 524 8.48 -6.09 -33.24
N ALA A 525 9.79 -5.95 -33.43
CA ALA A 525 10.44 -6.34 -34.68
C ALA A 525 10.41 -7.87 -34.88
N GLU A 526 10.59 -8.65 -33.80
CA GLU A 526 10.56 -10.13 -33.84
C GLU A 526 9.23 -10.69 -34.33
N ALA A 527 8.10 -10.02 -34.05
CA ALA A 527 6.76 -10.45 -34.47
C ALA A 527 6.65 -10.66 -36.01
N PHE A 528 7.43 -9.89 -36.79
CA PHE A 528 7.44 -9.97 -38.25
C PHE A 528 8.44 -11.02 -38.79
N MET A 529 9.34 -11.52 -37.94
CA MET A 529 10.45 -12.37 -38.33
C MET A 529 10.09 -13.86 -38.29
N GLY A 530 10.81 -14.63 -39.09
CA GLY A 530 10.72 -16.08 -39.15
C GLY A 530 11.98 -16.67 -39.75
N THR A 531 12.00 -18.00 -39.81
CA THR A 531 13.12 -18.75 -40.39
C THR A 531 12.69 -19.31 -41.73
N VAL A 532 13.42 -18.96 -42.78
CA VAL A 532 13.21 -19.45 -44.15
C VAL A 532 14.46 -20.18 -44.63
N ILE A 533 14.30 -21.06 -45.61
CA ILE A 533 15.45 -21.66 -46.30
C ILE A 533 16.14 -20.55 -47.10
N ASP A 534 17.47 -20.51 -47.05
CA ASP A 534 18.24 -19.52 -47.78
C ASP A 534 18.06 -19.72 -49.29
N PRO A 535 17.43 -18.78 -50.01
CA PRO A 535 17.25 -18.92 -51.46
C PRO A 535 18.59 -18.93 -52.23
N GLY A 536 19.69 -18.51 -51.59
CA GLY A 536 21.05 -18.61 -52.15
C GLY A 536 21.73 -19.97 -51.95
N ASP A 537 21.17 -20.87 -51.15
CA ASP A 537 21.72 -22.21 -50.90
C ASP A 537 21.09 -23.27 -51.82
N PRO A 538 21.81 -23.77 -52.84
CA PRO A 538 21.28 -24.77 -53.77
C PRO A 538 21.00 -26.12 -53.09
N THR A 539 21.50 -26.36 -51.88
CA THR A 539 21.24 -27.58 -51.12
C THR A 539 19.94 -27.53 -50.31
N MET A 540 19.31 -26.35 -50.21
CA MET A 540 18.08 -26.12 -49.43
C MET A 540 18.21 -26.49 -47.94
N LYS A 541 19.44 -26.52 -47.39
CA LYS A 541 19.71 -26.95 -46.00
C LYS A 541 19.95 -25.77 -45.06
N THR A 542 20.45 -24.66 -45.60
CA THR A 542 20.76 -23.46 -44.81
C THR A 542 19.48 -22.71 -44.52
N LYS A 543 19.27 -22.38 -43.24
CA LYS A 543 18.14 -21.59 -42.76
C LYS A 543 18.62 -20.21 -42.36
N VAL A 544 17.93 -19.18 -42.83
CA VAL A 544 18.23 -17.77 -42.52
C VAL A 544 17.02 -17.10 -41.89
N ARG A 545 17.28 -16.16 -40.97
CA ARG A 545 16.24 -15.32 -40.36
C ARG A 545 15.87 -14.20 -41.33
N ARG A 546 14.59 -14.08 -41.68
CA ARG A 546 14.07 -13.01 -42.55
C ARG A 546 12.69 -12.57 -42.09
N GLN A 547 12.24 -11.41 -42.57
CA GLN A 547 10.85 -11.01 -42.45
C GLN A 547 9.98 -12.01 -43.22
N VAL A 548 9.00 -12.61 -42.54
CA VAL A 548 8.05 -13.58 -43.13
C VAL A 548 6.59 -13.13 -43.01
N ARG A 549 6.35 -12.04 -42.26
CA ARG A 549 5.05 -11.41 -42.10
C ARG A 549 5.16 -9.92 -42.37
N HIS A 550 4.06 -9.34 -42.81
CA HIS A 550 3.92 -7.91 -43.06
C HIS A 550 2.83 -7.28 -42.19
N LYS A 551 1.99 -8.08 -41.55
CA LYS A 551 0.84 -7.63 -40.76
C LYS A 551 0.95 -8.16 -39.35
N VAL A 552 0.77 -7.30 -38.33
CA VAL A 552 0.76 -7.68 -36.91
C VAL A 552 -0.27 -6.83 -36.15
N LEU A 553 -1.01 -7.47 -35.24
CA LEU A 553 -1.87 -6.81 -34.27
C LEU A 553 -1.30 -7.07 -32.86
N LEU A 554 -0.97 -5.99 -32.15
CA LEU A 554 -0.51 -6.05 -30.77
C LEU A 554 -1.63 -5.63 -29.82
N HIS A 555 -1.78 -6.36 -28.72
CA HIS A 555 -2.80 -6.08 -27.70
C HIS A 555 -2.22 -6.17 -26.28
N SER A 556 -2.69 -5.28 -25.39
CA SER A 556 -2.41 -5.33 -23.96
C SER A 556 -3.66 -4.91 -23.18
N ASP A 557 -4.18 -5.80 -22.34
CA ASP A 557 -5.35 -5.52 -21.49
C ASP A 557 -5.09 -4.41 -20.47
N GLU A 558 -3.82 -4.24 -20.06
CA GLU A 558 -3.40 -3.25 -19.07
C GLU A 558 -2.17 -2.47 -19.53
N GLY A 559 -2.27 -1.15 -19.51
CA GLY A 559 -1.26 -0.23 -20.03
C GLY A 559 -0.10 0.01 -19.08
N ALA A 560 -0.22 -0.29 -17.78
CA ALA A 560 0.80 0.03 -16.77
C ALA A 560 2.16 -0.62 -17.09
N GLY A 561 2.17 -1.89 -17.51
CA GLY A 561 3.39 -2.61 -17.91
C GLY A 561 4.06 -2.00 -19.14
N LEU A 562 3.28 -1.60 -20.15
CA LEU A 562 3.78 -0.92 -21.34
C LEU A 562 4.37 0.45 -20.97
N VAL A 563 3.66 1.23 -20.16
CA VAL A 563 4.08 2.56 -19.72
C VAL A 563 5.39 2.47 -18.92
N SER A 564 5.49 1.49 -18.01
CA SER A 564 6.76 1.22 -17.30
C SER A 564 7.90 0.91 -18.27
N GLY A 565 7.66 0.13 -19.33
CA GLY A 565 8.69 -0.17 -20.34
C GLY A 565 9.07 1.02 -21.23
N ILE A 566 8.15 1.98 -21.43
CA ILE A 566 8.42 3.24 -22.14
C ILE A 566 9.25 4.20 -21.28
N ILE A 567 8.99 4.24 -19.96
CA ILE A 567 9.66 5.13 -19.01
C ILE A 567 11.01 4.57 -18.55
N ASP A 568 11.13 3.26 -18.31
CA ASP A 568 12.37 2.63 -17.85
C ASP A 568 13.38 2.42 -19.00
N THR A 569 14.20 3.45 -19.23
CA THR A 569 15.29 3.45 -20.22
C THR A 569 16.50 2.61 -19.81
N LYS A 570 16.55 2.04 -18.59
CA LYS A 570 17.75 1.37 -18.06
C LYS A 570 17.83 -0.13 -18.35
N ARG A 571 16.83 -0.72 -19.02
CA ARG A 571 16.71 -2.20 -19.18
C ARG A 571 16.64 -2.73 -20.61
N GLY A 572 17.26 -2.10 -21.60
CA GLY A 572 17.36 -2.67 -22.98
C GLY A 572 16.00 -3.03 -23.61
N GLN A 573 14.93 -2.40 -23.13
CA GLN A 573 13.54 -2.63 -23.51
C GLN A 573 13.11 -1.71 -24.65
N ASP A 574 13.74 -0.54 -24.84
CA ASP A 574 13.61 0.46 -25.93
C ASP A 574 12.28 0.46 -26.73
N ILE A 575 11.16 0.27 -26.04
CA ILE A 575 9.88 0.07 -26.70
C ILE A 575 9.32 1.41 -27.19
N GLY A 576 9.48 2.49 -26.42
CA GLY A 576 9.04 3.83 -26.82
C GLY A 576 9.58 4.26 -28.20
N PRO A 577 10.91 4.31 -28.42
CA PRO A 577 11.48 4.61 -29.73
C PRO A 577 11.03 3.66 -30.84
N THR A 578 10.92 2.36 -30.53
CA THR A 578 10.47 1.35 -31.49
C THR A 578 9.02 1.58 -31.92
N LEU A 579 8.11 1.88 -30.98
CA LEU A 579 6.71 2.18 -31.30
C LEU A 579 6.58 3.45 -32.14
N ARG A 580 7.38 4.48 -31.86
CA ARG A 580 7.40 5.71 -32.70
C ARG A 580 7.87 5.40 -34.12
N ALA A 581 8.92 4.61 -34.28
CA ALA A 581 9.37 4.14 -35.59
C ALA A 581 8.27 3.31 -36.29
N ALA A 582 7.62 2.41 -35.55
CA ALA A 582 6.56 1.55 -36.03
C ALA A 582 5.34 2.33 -36.54
N TRP A 583 4.91 3.34 -35.79
CA TRP A 583 3.81 4.22 -36.19
C TRP A 583 4.10 5.00 -37.48
N THR A 584 5.35 5.42 -37.68
CA THR A 584 5.76 6.11 -38.91
C THR A 584 5.98 5.17 -40.10
N GLY A 585 6.03 3.85 -39.89
CA GLY A 585 6.40 2.87 -40.91
C GLY A 585 7.89 2.91 -41.27
N ALA A 586 8.74 3.42 -40.36
CA ALA A 586 10.18 3.39 -40.53
C ALA A 586 10.72 1.96 -40.38
N VAL A 587 11.97 1.74 -40.78
CA VAL A 587 12.60 0.42 -40.63
C VAL A 587 12.67 0.04 -39.16
N LEU A 588 12.18 -1.15 -38.80
CA LEU A 588 12.35 -1.70 -37.44
C LEU A 588 13.54 -2.66 -37.43
N GLY A 589 14.42 -2.53 -36.44
CA GLY A 589 15.59 -3.38 -36.40
C GLY A 589 16.75 -2.86 -35.56
N GLN A 590 17.76 -3.71 -35.40
CA GLN A 590 19.05 -3.37 -34.77
C GLN A 590 20.19 -3.79 -35.70
N ALA A 591 20.97 -2.80 -36.18
CA ALA A 591 22.05 -3.04 -37.16
C ALA A 591 23.32 -3.65 -36.55
N ASN A 592 23.54 -3.51 -35.24
CA ASN A 592 24.76 -3.96 -34.53
C ASN A 592 24.62 -5.35 -33.88
N ALA A 593 23.72 -6.20 -34.37
CA ALA A 593 23.43 -7.51 -33.82
C ALA A 593 24.21 -8.63 -34.55
N SER A 594 24.44 -9.77 -33.90
CA SER A 594 24.98 -10.97 -34.57
C SER A 594 24.02 -11.42 -35.69
N ALA A 595 24.50 -12.18 -36.68
CA ALA A 595 23.67 -12.64 -37.81
C ALA A 595 22.36 -13.36 -37.39
N GLU A 596 22.35 -13.97 -36.20
CA GLU A 596 21.16 -14.62 -35.60
C GLU A 596 20.20 -13.63 -34.91
N ARG A 597 20.67 -12.43 -34.55
CA ARG A 597 19.92 -11.39 -33.81
C ARG A 597 19.61 -10.15 -34.66
N THR A 598 20.14 -10.06 -35.88
CA THR A 598 19.81 -8.98 -36.83
C THR A 598 18.35 -9.08 -37.24
N ARG A 599 17.64 -7.96 -37.07
CA ARG A 599 16.25 -7.79 -37.48
C ARG A 599 16.21 -6.60 -38.40
N GLU A 600 15.55 -6.75 -39.54
CA GLU A 600 15.27 -5.66 -40.47
C GLU A 600 13.86 -5.89 -41.02
N VAL A 601 12.93 -5.07 -40.56
CA VAL A 601 11.52 -5.13 -40.95
C VAL A 601 11.17 -3.88 -41.73
N ARG A 602 10.60 -4.08 -42.91
CA ARG A 602 10.15 -3.04 -43.85
C ARG A 602 8.74 -3.38 -44.33
N ASP A 603 8.07 -2.40 -44.92
CA ASP A 603 6.78 -2.59 -45.59
C ASP A 603 5.81 -3.42 -44.76
N TYR A 604 5.37 -2.86 -43.63
CA TYR A 604 4.49 -3.53 -42.68
C TYR A 604 3.28 -2.67 -42.29
N SER A 605 2.23 -3.35 -41.86
CA SER A 605 1.04 -2.82 -41.21
C SER A 605 1.03 -3.26 -39.74
N LEU A 606 0.78 -2.32 -38.84
CA LEU A 606 0.76 -2.56 -37.40
C LEU A 606 -0.45 -1.87 -36.75
N GLY A 607 -1.24 -2.66 -36.02
CA GLY A 607 -2.20 -2.16 -35.05
C GLY A 607 -1.68 -2.38 -33.62
N LEU A 608 -1.93 -1.43 -32.71
CA LEU A 608 -1.67 -1.57 -31.28
C LEU A 608 -2.90 -1.14 -30.48
N CYS A 609 -3.49 -2.04 -29.71
CA CYS A 609 -4.60 -1.74 -28.80
C CYS A 609 -4.15 -1.92 -27.35
N VAL A 610 -4.38 -0.91 -26.50
CA VAL A 610 -3.96 -0.94 -25.09
C VAL A 610 -5.10 -0.46 -24.19
N GLY A 611 -5.41 -1.22 -23.14
CA GLY A 611 -6.32 -0.77 -22.09
C GLY A 611 -5.62 0.14 -21.09
N PHE A 612 -6.08 1.39 -20.94
CA PHE A 612 -5.53 2.34 -19.98
C PHE A 612 -6.47 2.58 -18.81
N GLN A 613 -5.90 2.63 -17.60
CA GLN A 613 -6.49 3.39 -16.51
C GLN A 613 -6.00 4.84 -16.59
N LEU A 614 -6.73 5.78 -15.96
CA LEU A 614 -6.36 7.20 -15.95
C LEU A 614 -4.94 7.43 -15.43
N GLU A 615 -4.53 6.72 -14.38
CA GLU A 615 -3.18 6.80 -13.82
C GLU A 615 -2.09 6.37 -14.82
N ALA A 616 -2.30 5.26 -15.53
CA ALA A 616 -1.35 4.78 -16.52
C ALA A 616 -1.24 5.75 -17.72
N LEU A 617 -2.37 6.33 -18.15
CA LEU A 617 -2.40 7.37 -19.18
C LEU A 617 -1.70 8.67 -18.73
N ALA A 618 -1.91 9.07 -17.48
CA ALA A 618 -1.23 10.19 -16.85
C ALA A 618 0.29 9.97 -16.81
N ALA A 619 0.72 8.77 -16.41
CA ALA A 619 2.13 8.39 -16.37
C ALA A 619 2.76 8.32 -17.76
N LEU A 620 2.02 7.92 -18.80
CA LEU A 620 2.51 7.95 -20.19
C LEU A 620 2.78 9.37 -20.68
N SER A 621 2.14 10.37 -20.09
CA SER A 621 2.09 11.75 -20.59
C SER A 621 2.93 12.71 -19.76
N THR A 622 4.12 12.27 -19.33
CA THR A 622 5.11 13.19 -18.75
C THR A 622 5.56 14.22 -19.77
N ALA A 623 6.09 15.36 -19.32
CA ALA A 623 6.62 16.40 -20.20
C ALA A 623 7.67 15.84 -21.18
N GLU A 624 8.52 14.94 -20.69
CA GLU A 624 9.52 14.23 -21.50
C GLU A 624 8.86 13.32 -22.56
N GLN A 625 7.81 12.57 -22.23
CA GLN A 625 7.14 11.70 -23.20
C GLN A 625 6.31 12.48 -24.22
N LEU A 626 5.74 13.64 -23.83
CA LEU A 626 5.11 14.59 -24.73
C LEU A 626 6.15 15.19 -25.69
N GLU A 627 7.34 15.53 -25.22
CA GLU A 627 8.44 15.97 -26.11
C GLU A 627 8.83 14.86 -27.11
N TYR A 628 8.87 13.60 -26.67
CA TYR A 628 9.12 12.47 -27.56
C TYR A 628 7.96 12.15 -28.51
N GLY A 629 6.75 12.62 -28.21
CA GLY A 629 5.57 12.46 -29.04
C GLY A 629 4.83 11.13 -28.85
N THR A 630 5.17 10.31 -27.84
CA THR A 630 4.59 8.96 -27.71
C THR A 630 3.08 9.00 -27.41
N PRO A 631 2.59 9.78 -26.43
CA PRO A 631 1.15 9.93 -26.17
C PRO A 631 0.37 10.41 -27.40
N GLN A 632 0.93 11.38 -28.15
CA GLN A 632 0.30 12.01 -29.33
C GLN A 632 0.13 11.08 -30.53
N ARG A 633 0.56 9.80 -30.44
CA ARG A 633 0.39 8.80 -31.50
C ARG A 633 -0.76 7.84 -31.23
N PHE A 634 -1.39 7.92 -30.05
CA PHE A 634 -2.57 7.15 -29.69
C PHE A 634 -3.84 7.93 -30.00
N VAL A 635 -4.90 7.19 -30.37
CA VAL A 635 -6.29 7.64 -30.32
C VAL A 635 -6.89 7.07 -29.04
N TYR A 636 -7.33 7.93 -28.14
CA TYR A 636 -7.93 7.54 -26.86
C TYR A 636 -9.45 7.49 -27.00
N VAL A 637 -10.07 6.41 -26.52
CA VAL A 637 -11.52 6.19 -26.56
C VAL A 637 -12.02 5.74 -25.20
N SER A 638 -13.23 6.14 -24.81
CA SER A 638 -13.80 5.79 -23.51
C SER A 638 -14.29 4.35 -23.48
N ALA A 639 -13.96 3.60 -22.42
CA ALA A 639 -14.58 2.31 -22.12
C ALA A 639 -15.96 2.45 -21.48
N THR A 640 -16.27 3.63 -20.94
CA THR A 640 -17.55 3.92 -20.27
C THR A 640 -18.48 4.60 -21.27
N ASP A 641 -19.71 4.09 -21.38
CA ASP A 641 -20.70 4.62 -22.32
C ASP A 641 -22.08 4.74 -21.67
N PRO A 642 -22.46 5.93 -21.15
CA PRO A 642 -23.79 6.18 -20.60
C PRO A 642 -24.92 6.17 -21.64
N THR A 643 -24.61 6.09 -22.95
CA THR A 643 -25.64 6.04 -24.00
C THR A 643 -26.12 4.62 -24.33
N ILE A 644 -25.55 3.60 -23.67
CA ILE A 644 -26.03 2.22 -23.79
C ILE A 644 -27.49 2.16 -23.28
N PRO A 645 -28.46 1.72 -24.10
CA PRO A 645 -29.86 1.63 -23.68
C PRO A 645 -30.10 0.48 -22.69
N ASP A 646 -31.09 0.64 -21.80
CA ASP A 646 -31.52 -0.40 -20.86
C ASP A 646 -32.03 -1.66 -21.58
N ASP A 647 -32.82 -1.47 -22.63
CA ASP A 647 -33.30 -2.53 -23.50
C ASP A 647 -32.30 -2.75 -24.65
N ALA A 648 -31.77 -3.97 -24.75
CA ALA A 648 -30.81 -4.31 -25.78
C ALA A 648 -31.42 -4.09 -27.19
N PRO A 649 -30.73 -3.39 -28.11
CA PRO A 649 -31.17 -3.26 -29.49
C PRO A 649 -31.09 -4.62 -30.21
N ASP A 650 -31.73 -4.72 -31.38
CA ASP A 650 -31.59 -5.91 -32.23
C ASP A 650 -30.12 -6.12 -32.64
N ASP A 651 -29.67 -7.38 -32.70
CA ASP A 651 -28.33 -7.74 -33.20
C ASP A 651 -28.22 -7.38 -34.69
N PRO A 652 -27.38 -6.40 -35.08
CA PRO A 652 -27.24 -6.02 -36.48
C PRO A 652 -26.35 -6.99 -37.27
N GLY A 653 -25.71 -7.96 -36.60
CA GLY A 653 -24.78 -8.92 -37.18
C GLY A 653 -23.42 -8.31 -37.55
N PRO A 654 -22.52 -9.10 -38.15
CA PRO A 654 -21.19 -8.62 -38.54
C PRO A 654 -21.24 -7.64 -39.73
N LEU A 655 -20.32 -6.69 -39.72
CA LEU A 655 -20.08 -5.73 -40.79
C LEU A 655 -19.06 -6.30 -41.79
N THR A 656 -19.50 -6.52 -43.03
CA THR A 656 -18.61 -6.96 -44.11
C THR A 656 -17.81 -5.78 -44.70
N VAL A 657 -16.47 -5.85 -44.64
CA VAL A 657 -15.59 -4.77 -45.12
C VAL A 657 -14.61 -5.29 -46.19
N PRO A 658 -14.84 -4.97 -47.48
CA PRO A 658 -13.87 -5.18 -48.55
C PRO A 658 -12.60 -4.34 -48.35
N LEU A 659 -11.44 -4.99 -48.29
CA LEU A 659 -10.16 -4.30 -48.10
C LEU A 659 -9.64 -3.72 -49.43
N PRO A 660 -9.14 -2.47 -49.44
CA PRO A 660 -8.54 -1.87 -50.63
C PRO A 660 -7.20 -2.52 -50.99
N HIS A 661 -6.82 -2.43 -52.27
CA HIS A 661 -5.57 -2.96 -52.82
C HIS A 661 -4.63 -1.86 -53.36
N GLY A 662 -4.79 -0.62 -52.87
CA GLY A 662 -4.03 0.52 -53.35
C GLY A 662 -4.12 1.74 -52.44
N PRO A 663 -3.35 2.80 -52.74
CA PRO A 663 -3.29 3.99 -51.89
C PRO A 663 -4.58 4.82 -51.98
N LEU A 664 -4.96 5.41 -50.84
CA LEU A 664 -5.96 6.46 -50.76
C LEU A 664 -5.28 7.81 -50.96
N ARG A 665 -6.06 8.82 -51.39
CA ARG A 665 -5.55 10.18 -51.60
C ARG A 665 -6.53 11.21 -51.07
N TYR A 666 -5.99 12.31 -50.56
CA TYR A 666 -6.78 13.52 -50.35
C TYR A 666 -7.33 14.05 -51.68
N ASP A 667 -8.52 14.63 -51.65
CA ASP A 667 -9.04 15.43 -52.76
C ASP A 667 -8.13 16.64 -53.07
N ALA A 668 -8.46 17.39 -54.12
CA ALA A 668 -7.66 18.53 -54.55
C ALA A 668 -7.62 19.66 -53.50
N GLU A 669 -8.72 19.89 -52.79
CA GLU A 669 -8.86 20.96 -51.80
C GLU A 669 -8.05 20.65 -50.54
N LEU A 670 -8.17 19.43 -50.02
CA LEU A 670 -7.43 18.94 -48.88
C LEU A 670 -5.93 18.88 -49.13
N ARG A 671 -5.50 18.49 -50.34
CA ARG A 671 -4.07 18.58 -50.73
C ARG A 671 -3.56 20.02 -50.71
N ALA A 672 -4.36 20.96 -51.23
CA ALA A 672 -4.00 22.37 -51.20
C ALA A 672 -3.92 22.90 -49.76
N ARG A 673 -4.87 22.53 -48.90
CA ARG A 673 -4.89 22.88 -47.48
C ARG A 673 -3.66 22.31 -46.74
N ALA A 674 -3.42 21.01 -46.85
CA ALA A 674 -2.28 20.33 -46.24
C ALA A 674 -0.94 20.96 -46.66
N ARG A 675 -0.82 21.36 -47.94
CA ARG A 675 0.37 22.06 -48.44
C ARG A 675 0.54 23.44 -47.81
N ARG A 676 -0.53 24.24 -47.69
CA ARG A 676 -0.47 25.57 -47.06
C ARG A 676 -0.02 25.47 -45.60
N GLU A 677 -0.64 24.58 -44.83
CA GLU A 677 -0.31 24.39 -43.41
C GLU A 677 1.10 23.84 -43.21
N ALA A 678 1.54 22.89 -44.04
CA ALA A 678 2.90 22.37 -43.97
C ALA A 678 3.95 23.43 -44.33
N LEU A 679 3.65 24.34 -45.27
CA LEU A 679 4.51 25.48 -45.59
C LEU A 679 4.61 26.47 -44.44
N ALA A 680 3.49 26.80 -43.78
CA ALA A 680 3.48 27.67 -42.61
C ALA A 680 4.34 27.09 -41.47
N ARG A 681 4.16 25.79 -41.16
CA ARG A 681 4.98 25.09 -40.15
C ARG A 681 6.47 25.06 -40.53
N ALA A 682 6.80 24.76 -41.79
CA ALA A 682 8.19 24.69 -42.24
C ALA A 682 8.90 26.05 -42.22
N ARG A 683 8.16 27.16 -42.20
CA ARG A 683 8.68 28.53 -42.12
C ARG A 683 8.74 29.08 -40.70
N GLY A 684 8.17 28.38 -39.73
CA GLY A 684 8.01 28.88 -38.35
C GLY A 684 6.90 29.93 -38.21
N ASP A 685 6.00 30.04 -39.20
CA ASP A 685 4.90 31.02 -39.19
C ASP A 685 3.70 30.57 -38.32
N GLY A 686 3.77 29.38 -37.70
CA GLY A 686 2.79 28.91 -36.71
C GLY A 686 3.39 28.98 -35.30
N GLY A 687 3.16 30.09 -34.59
CA GLY A 687 3.36 30.18 -33.13
C GLY A 687 2.22 29.46 -32.38
N ASN A 688 2.31 29.08 -31.11
CA ASN A 688 3.10 29.54 -29.96
C ASN A 688 3.25 28.34 -28.99
N ASP A 689 4.45 28.13 -28.43
CA ASP A 689 4.74 27.08 -27.43
C ASP A 689 3.83 27.20 -26.19
N THR A 690 2.69 26.51 -26.22
CA THR A 690 1.81 26.26 -25.07
C THR A 690 1.63 24.74 -24.95
N ASP A 691 1.42 24.22 -23.74
CA ASP A 691 1.23 22.77 -23.51
C ASP A 691 0.10 22.17 -24.39
N ASP A 692 -0.92 22.98 -24.70
CA ASP A 692 -2.04 22.64 -25.58
C ASP A 692 -1.59 22.36 -27.03
N ASP A 693 -0.52 23.01 -27.49
CA ASP A 693 0.04 22.86 -28.84
C ASP A 693 0.91 21.59 -28.96
N MET A 694 1.50 21.10 -27.86
CA MET A 694 2.34 19.89 -27.88
C MET A 694 1.53 18.62 -28.17
N MET A 695 0.27 18.53 -27.72
CA MET A 695 -0.62 17.41 -28.08
C MET A 695 -1.00 17.41 -29.56
N GLN A 696 -0.96 18.56 -30.22
CA GLN A 696 -1.35 18.75 -31.61
C GLN A 696 -0.23 18.40 -32.62
N ALA A 697 1.01 18.18 -32.13
CA ALA A 697 2.21 17.98 -32.95
C ALA A 697 2.09 16.84 -34.00
N HIS A 698 1.27 15.82 -33.73
CA HIS A 698 1.03 14.69 -34.64
C HIS A 698 -0.38 14.64 -35.22
N ARG A 699 -1.26 15.59 -34.88
CA ARG A 699 -2.66 15.63 -35.30
C ARG A 699 -2.84 15.59 -36.82
N PRO A 700 -2.13 16.35 -37.68
CA PRO A 700 -2.34 16.27 -39.13
C PRO A 700 -2.15 14.86 -39.71
N ALA A 701 -1.24 14.08 -39.12
CA ALA A 701 -0.96 12.73 -39.55
C ALA A 701 -1.91 11.70 -38.90
N LEU A 702 -2.45 11.96 -37.71
CA LEU A 702 -3.54 11.18 -37.12
C LEU A 702 -4.85 11.38 -37.87
N VAL A 703 -5.22 12.63 -38.18
CA VAL A 703 -6.41 12.99 -38.96
C VAL A 703 -6.40 12.27 -40.30
N ALA A 704 -5.27 12.31 -41.02
CA ALA A 704 -5.13 11.63 -42.30
C ALA A 704 -5.34 10.10 -42.21
N ARG A 705 -4.85 9.47 -41.14
CA ARG A 705 -5.00 8.02 -40.92
C ARG A 705 -6.42 7.65 -40.52
N CYS A 706 -7.00 8.37 -39.56
CA CYS A 706 -8.36 8.13 -39.09
C CYS A 706 -9.36 8.35 -40.21
N ALA A 707 -9.23 9.45 -40.98
CA ALA A 707 -10.08 9.70 -42.14
C ALA A 707 -9.96 8.60 -43.19
N ALA A 708 -8.75 8.15 -43.51
CA ALA A 708 -8.55 7.05 -44.45
C ALA A 708 -9.16 5.73 -43.96
N LEU A 709 -9.00 5.39 -42.68
CA LEU A 709 -9.62 4.19 -42.09
C LEU A 709 -11.15 4.29 -42.07
N LEU A 710 -11.70 5.46 -41.75
CA LEU A 710 -13.15 5.71 -41.82
C LEU A 710 -13.68 5.58 -43.25
N VAL A 711 -12.95 6.05 -44.28
CA VAL A 711 -13.32 5.81 -45.68
C VAL A 711 -13.31 4.32 -46.01
N VAL A 712 -12.28 3.58 -45.61
CA VAL A 712 -12.22 2.12 -45.85
C VAL A 712 -13.38 1.39 -45.17
N LEU A 713 -13.77 1.84 -43.98
CA LEU A 713 -14.84 1.25 -43.19
C LEU A 713 -16.24 1.60 -43.72
N CYS A 714 -16.48 2.88 -44.00
CA CYS A 714 -17.81 3.40 -44.33
C CYS A 714 -18.14 3.30 -45.83
N ASP A 715 -17.15 3.51 -46.71
CA ASP A 715 -17.35 3.50 -48.17
C ASP A 715 -16.30 2.61 -48.86
N PRO A 716 -16.40 1.27 -48.70
CA PRO A 716 -15.43 0.34 -49.25
C PRO A 716 -15.37 0.45 -50.78
N GLY A 717 -14.20 0.79 -51.30
CA GLY A 717 -13.95 1.00 -52.73
C GLY A 717 -13.69 2.46 -53.10
N ARG A 718 -14.05 3.43 -52.24
CA ARG A 718 -13.64 4.81 -52.42
C ARG A 718 -12.15 4.98 -52.12
N THR A 719 -11.44 5.65 -53.03
CA THR A 719 -9.99 5.92 -52.93
C THR A 719 -9.65 7.37 -52.64
N GLU A 720 -10.67 8.24 -52.60
CA GLU A 720 -10.51 9.67 -52.33
C GLU A 720 -11.13 10.02 -50.97
N VAL A 721 -10.33 10.69 -50.14
CA VAL A 721 -10.72 11.22 -48.83
C VAL A 721 -11.10 12.69 -49.00
N ASN A 722 -12.26 13.06 -48.46
CA ASN A 722 -12.91 14.35 -48.66
C ASN A 722 -13.01 15.12 -47.34
N ALA A 723 -13.44 16.38 -47.40
CA ALA A 723 -13.56 17.24 -46.21
C ALA A 723 -14.48 16.65 -45.12
N GLY A 724 -15.57 15.95 -45.50
CA GLY A 724 -16.48 15.30 -44.54
C GLY A 724 -15.82 14.18 -43.74
N ASP A 725 -14.99 13.36 -44.37
CA ASP A 725 -14.25 12.28 -43.68
C ASP A 725 -13.22 12.84 -42.70
N VAL A 726 -12.60 13.96 -43.09
CA VAL A 726 -11.71 14.69 -42.20
C VAL A 726 -12.48 15.27 -41.02
N ALA A 727 -13.69 15.79 -41.21
CA ALA A 727 -14.52 16.29 -40.11
C ALA A 727 -14.85 15.18 -39.09
N LEU A 728 -15.21 13.98 -39.55
CA LEU A 728 -15.44 12.83 -38.66
C LEU A 728 -14.16 12.41 -37.91
N ALA A 729 -13.02 12.38 -38.60
CA ALA A 729 -11.74 12.10 -37.98
C ALA A 729 -11.35 13.16 -36.93
N GLU A 730 -11.67 14.43 -37.16
CA GLU A 730 -11.44 15.51 -36.19
C GLU A 730 -12.34 15.34 -34.96
N MET A 731 -13.63 15.01 -35.11
CA MET A 731 -14.53 14.73 -33.96
C MET A 731 -13.97 13.62 -33.06
N LEU A 732 -13.46 12.54 -33.67
CA LEU A 732 -12.81 11.44 -32.95
C LEU A 732 -11.57 11.91 -32.19
N LEU A 733 -10.73 12.73 -32.83
CA LEU A 733 -9.49 13.21 -32.21
C LEU A 733 -9.73 14.30 -31.16
N ASP A 734 -10.79 15.10 -31.31
CA ASP A 734 -11.22 16.06 -30.30
C ASP A 734 -11.73 15.35 -29.04
N THR A 735 -12.55 14.30 -29.21
CA THR A 735 -12.99 13.44 -28.10
C THR A 735 -11.78 12.76 -27.42
N SER A 736 -10.84 12.25 -28.21
CA SER A 736 -9.58 11.68 -27.71
C SER A 736 -8.74 12.70 -26.94
N ALA A 737 -8.70 13.97 -27.38
CA ALA A 737 -7.94 15.01 -26.71
C ALA A 737 -8.58 15.43 -25.39
N GLN A 738 -9.91 15.49 -25.32
CA GLN A 738 -10.64 15.75 -24.07
C GLN A 738 -10.37 14.64 -23.03
N LEU A 739 -10.41 13.38 -23.46
CA LEU A 739 -10.13 12.24 -22.58
C LEU A 739 -8.68 12.23 -22.07
N HIS A 740 -7.73 12.65 -22.91
CA HIS A 740 -6.34 12.88 -22.49
C HIS A 740 -6.22 14.04 -21.50
N GLY A 741 -6.94 15.14 -21.74
CA GLY A 741 -7.03 16.30 -20.85
C GLY A 741 -7.48 15.92 -19.44
N ILE A 742 -8.52 15.11 -19.31
CA ILE A 742 -9.00 14.58 -18.02
C ILE A 742 -7.88 13.82 -17.27
N ALA A 743 -7.11 13.00 -17.97
CA ALA A 743 -5.97 12.31 -17.36
C ALA A 743 -4.87 13.28 -16.88
N MET A 744 -4.66 14.40 -17.60
CA MET A 744 -3.68 15.41 -17.20
C MET A 744 -4.17 16.25 -16.02
N GLU A 745 -5.45 16.58 -15.96
CA GLU A 745 -6.08 17.25 -14.81
C GLU A 745 -5.97 16.38 -13.56
N TRP A 746 -6.34 15.10 -13.67
CA TRP A 746 -6.15 14.11 -12.60
C TRP A 746 -4.71 14.09 -12.06
N ARG A 747 -3.73 14.18 -12.96
CA ARG A 747 -2.30 14.23 -12.59
C ARG A 747 -1.94 15.54 -11.88
N ARG A 748 -2.39 16.69 -12.41
CA ARG A 748 -2.13 18.02 -11.82
C ARG A 748 -2.69 18.10 -10.40
N GLU A 749 -3.90 17.58 -10.17
CA GLU A 749 -4.54 17.52 -8.86
C GLU A 749 -3.74 16.64 -7.88
N ARG A 750 -3.28 15.47 -8.33
CA ARG A 750 -2.41 14.57 -7.56
C ARG A 750 -1.08 15.22 -7.20
N GLU A 751 -0.39 15.80 -8.17
CA GLU A 751 0.89 16.49 -7.97
C GLU A 751 0.74 17.76 -7.10
N ALA A 752 -0.38 18.48 -7.20
CA ALA A 752 -0.69 19.61 -6.32
C ALA A 752 -0.90 19.13 -4.87
N SER A 753 -1.68 18.07 -4.69
CA SER A 753 -1.92 17.44 -3.38
C SER A 753 -0.63 16.93 -2.74
N GLU A 754 0.25 16.30 -3.53
CA GLU A 754 1.56 15.83 -3.06
C GLU A 754 2.51 16.97 -2.73
N ARG A 755 2.61 18.01 -3.59
CA ARG A 755 3.43 19.20 -3.32
C ARG A 755 2.96 19.95 -2.08
N GLU A 756 1.65 20.04 -1.87
CA GLU A 756 1.07 20.63 -0.68
C GLU A 756 1.45 19.83 0.57
N ARG A 757 1.32 18.50 0.54
CA ARG A 757 1.79 17.61 1.62
C ARG A 757 3.28 17.80 1.91
N GLN A 758 4.14 17.89 0.88
CA GLN A 758 5.58 18.12 1.03
C GLN A 758 5.92 19.52 1.57
N LEU A 759 5.18 20.56 1.16
CA LEU A 759 5.35 21.92 1.68
C LEU A 759 4.93 22.00 3.15
N GLN A 760 3.79 21.41 3.50
CA GLN A 760 3.31 21.30 4.87
C GLN A 760 4.31 20.54 5.76
N GLY A 761 4.92 19.46 5.25
CA GLY A 761 6.01 18.74 5.92
C GLY A 761 7.23 19.63 6.19
N ARG A 762 7.71 20.39 5.19
CA ARG A 762 8.86 21.30 5.34
C ARG A 762 8.59 22.47 6.30
N ILE A 763 7.38 23.04 6.27
CA ILE A 763 6.97 24.10 7.21
C ILE A 763 6.97 23.56 8.65
N ARG A 764 6.43 22.35 8.86
CA ARG A 764 6.43 21.69 10.18
C ARG A 764 7.84 21.43 10.70
N GLU A 765 8.76 20.99 9.83
CA GLU A 765 10.18 20.77 10.18
C GLU A 765 10.89 22.09 10.60
N GLN A 766 10.65 23.18 9.86
CA GLN A 766 11.21 24.50 10.19
C GLN A 766 10.66 25.07 11.50
N VAL A 767 9.36 24.90 11.75
CA VAL A 767 8.71 25.33 13.00
C VAL A 767 9.21 24.49 14.19
N ALA A 768 9.35 23.17 14.03
CA ALA A 768 9.91 22.31 15.06
C ALA A 768 11.36 22.68 15.41
N THR A 769 12.15 23.08 14.41
CA THR A 769 13.53 23.55 14.61
C THR A 769 13.58 24.89 15.34
N ALA A 770 12.70 25.84 15.00
CA ALA A 770 12.60 27.13 15.69
C ALA A 770 12.17 26.97 17.16
N VAL A 771 11.16 26.14 17.44
CA VAL A 771 10.68 25.85 18.80
C VAL A 771 11.74 25.14 19.64
N ALA A 772 12.52 24.23 19.05
CA ALA A 772 13.62 23.56 19.73
C ALA A 772 14.79 24.51 20.08
N LEU A 773 15.00 25.57 19.29
CA LEU A 773 16.01 26.60 19.58
C LEU A 773 15.54 27.54 20.70
N ASP A 774 14.27 27.95 20.70
CA ASP A 774 13.69 28.79 21.75
C ASP A 774 13.61 28.06 23.11
N GLY A 775 13.20 26.79 23.12
CA GLY A 775 13.14 25.98 24.35
C GLY A 775 14.49 25.85 25.07
N ARG A 776 15.59 25.74 24.30
CA ARG A 776 16.95 25.69 24.87
C ARG A 776 17.43 27.03 25.43
N ALA A 777 16.93 28.15 24.92
CA ALA A 777 17.24 29.48 25.45
C ALA A 777 16.55 29.72 26.80
N ASP A 778 15.28 29.31 26.91
CA ASP A 778 14.48 29.44 28.14
C ASP A 778 14.98 28.54 29.28
N ASP A 779 15.38 27.31 28.97
CA ASP A 779 15.98 26.39 29.95
C ASP A 779 17.27 26.93 30.55
N MET A 780 18.12 27.55 29.72
CA MET A 780 19.37 28.16 30.17
C MET A 780 19.14 29.40 31.05
N ALA A 781 18.13 30.23 30.75
CA ALA A 781 17.78 31.39 31.57
C ALA A 781 17.28 30.96 32.96
N ARG A 782 16.39 29.95 33.03
CA ARG A 782 15.87 29.40 34.30
C ARG A 782 16.98 28.78 35.16
N LEU A 783 17.92 28.07 34.55
CA LEU A 783 19.06 27.49 35.28
C LEU A 783 19.98 28.56 35.85
N ASN A 784 20.23 29.65 35.11
CA ASN A 784 21.02 30.78 35.62
C ASN A 784 20.40 31.40 36.87
N GLU A 785 19.09 31.67 36.86
CA GLU A 785 18.38 32.25 38.02
C GLU A 785 18.40 31.31 39.23
N ARG A 786 18.17 30.01 39.02
CA ARG A 786 18.20 29.00 40.09
C ARG A 786 19.57 28.89 40.74
N ILE A 787 20.65 28.92 39.95
CA ILE A 787 22.02 28.86 40.49
C ILE A 787 22.29 30.09 41.36
N LEU A 788 21.91 31.30 40.91
CA LEU A 788 22.07 32.52 41.70
C LEU A 788 21.28 32.47 43.01
N ALA A 789 20.01 32.06 42.96
CA ALA A 789 19.15 31.95 44.13
C ALA A 789 19.72 30.98 45.19
N TYR A 790 20.27 29.84 44.77
CA TYR A 790 20.84 28.89 45.71
C TYR A 790 22.18 29.34 46.31
N VAL A 791 23.00 30.09 45.57
CA VAL A 791 24.22 30.68 46.12
C VAL A 791 23.87 31.75 47.15
N ASP A 792 22.83 32.55 46.88
CA ASP A 792 22.36 33.60 47.78
C ASP A 792 21.74 33.00 49.06
N ASP A 793 20.92 31.95 48.96
CA ASP A 793 20.32 31.21 50.09
C ASP A 793 21.38 30.54 50.99
N ALA A 794 22.52 30.15 50.41
CA ALA A 794 23.67 29.60 51.15
C ALA A 794 24.53 30.68 51.84
N GLY A 795 24.10 31.95 51.85
CA GLY A 795 24.85 33.06 52.46
C GLY A 795 25.94 33.64 51.57
N GLY A 796 25.84 33.45 50.24
CA GLY A 796 26.73 34.05 49.25
C GLY A 796 27.99 33.25 48.93
N SER A 797 28.19 32.05 49.50
CA SER A 797 29.31 31.17 49.17
C SER A 797 28.94 29.71 49.41
N VAL A 798 29.13 28.85 48.41
CA VAL A 798 28.76 27.43 48.48
C VAL A 798 29.72 26.55 47.68
N GLU A 799 29.99 25.34 48.17
CA GLU A 799 30.74 24.35 47.39
C GLU A 799 29.90 23.90 46.18
N TRP A 800 30.47 23.97 44.98
CA TRP A 800 29.80 23.53 43.76
C TRP A 800 29.87 22.02 43.57
N ALA A 801 31.08 21.44 43.58
CA ALA A 801 31.25 19.99 43.45
C ALA A 801 31.52 19.31 44.80
N GLY A 802 31.53 17.97 44.83
CA GLY A 802 31.65 17.18 46.08
C GLY A 802 30.35 16.46 46.45
N ARG A 803 30.39 15.56 47.45
CA ARG A 803 29.19 14.79 47.88
C ARG A 803 28.10 15.68 48.48
N ALA A 804 28.48 16.78 49.13
CA ALA A 804 27.55 17.76 49.69
C ALA A 804 27.44 19.05 48.85
N GLY A 805 28.12 19.13 47.70
CA GLY A 805 28.15 20.33 46.87
C GLY A 805 26.83 20.57 46.13
N LEU A 806 26.54 21.84 45.84
CA LEU A 806 25.29 22.34 45.24
C LEU A 806 24.90 21.58 43.96
N ARG A 807 25.90 21.21 43.14
CA ARG A 807 25.72 20.45 41.88
C ARG A 807 25.04 19.10 42.09
N LYS A 808 25.32 18.40 43.19
CA LYS A 808 24.73 17.08 43.47
C LYS A 808 23.48 17.16 44.35
N THR A 809 23.40 18.17 45.21
CA THR A 809 22.31 18.30 46.20
C THR A 809 21.07 19.01 45.64
N LYS A 810 21.22 19.90 44.65
CA LYS A 810 20.10 20.68 44.09
C LYS A 810 19.79 20.39 42.62
N PHE A 811 20.67 19.69 41.89
CA PHE A 811 20.47 19.33 40.49
C PHE A 811 20.52 17.81 40.30
N ASN A 812 19.52 17.27 39.59
CA ASN A 812 19.41 15.83 39.29
C ASN A 812 20.48 15.42 38.26
N ALA A 813 20.60 14.12 37.96
CA ALA A 813 21.67 13.63 37.08
C ALA A 813 21.62 14.21 35.66
N GLY A 814 20.41 14.41 35.11
CA GLY A 814 20.19 14.96 33.76
C GLY A 814 20.46 16.46 33.63
N ASP A 815 20.19 17.25 34.67
CA ASP A 815 20.33 18.72 34.64
C ASP A 815 21.78 19.19 34.90
N ARG A 816 22.62 18.34 35.48
CA ARG A 816 24.00 18.70 35.89
C ARG A 816 24.87 19.23 34.75
N PRO A 817 24.90 18.63 33.54
CA PRO A 817 25.70 19.16 32.44
C PRO A 817 25.26 20.55 32.00
N LEU A 818 23.94 20.82 32.00
CA LEU A 818 23.36 22.13 31.66
C LEU A 818 23.60 23.16 32.77
N ALA A 819 23.49 22.75 34.04
CA ALA A 819 23.82 23.59 35.19
C ALA A 819 25.32 23.95 35.24
N ASP A 820 26.21 23.03 34.84
CA ASP A 820 27.64 23.30 34.70
C ASP A 820 27.90 24.33 33.59
N ALA A 821 27.23 24.21 32.44
CA ALA A 821 27.33 25.18 31.34
C ALA A 821 26.75 26.56 31.73
N ALA A 822 25.66 26.58 32.49
CA ALA A 822 25.06 27.79 33.05
C ALA A 822 26.01 28.48 34.04
N LEU A 823 26.63 27.72 34.95
CA LEU A 823 27.63 28.25 35.88
C LEU A 823 28.83 28.88 35.15
N VAL A 824 29.33 28.26 34.09
CA VAL A 824 30.44 28.82 33.28
C VAL A 824 30.09 30.21 32.75
N ARG A 825 28.83 30.43 32.35
CA ARG A 825 28.34 31.74 31.89
C ARG A 825 28.19 32.76 33.03
N LEU A 826 27.91 32.33 34.24
CA LEU A 826 27.77 33.20 35.42
C LEU A 826 29.12 33.59 36.06
N VAL A 827 30.20 32.85 35.75
CA VAL A 827 31.55 33.03 36.34
C VAL A 827 32.51 33.76 35.38
N VAL A 828 31.99 34.35 34.30
CA VAL A 828 32.78 35.17 33.36
C VAL A 828 33.41 36.39 34.05
N GLU A 829 34.35 37.06 33.37
CA GLU A 829 35.19 38.11 33.95
C GLU A 829 34.40 39.25 34.62
N ASP A 830 33.18 39.56 34.14
CA ASP A 830 32.22 40.53 34.72
C ASP A 830 30.94 39.88 35.28
N GLY A 831 30.94 38.56 35.50
CA GLY A 831 29.80 37.79 35.94
C GLY A 831 29.43 37.98 37.43
N PRO A 832 28.18 37.66 37.82
CA PRO A 832 27.70 37.81 39.20
C PRO A 832 28.32 36.82 40.20
N LEU A 833 29.00 35.77 39.71
CA LEU A 833 29.64 34.74 40.54
C LEU A 833 31.15 34.67 40.28
N VAL A 834 31.90 34.27 41.30
CA VAL A 834 33.32 33.96 41.22
C VAL A 834 33.52 32.53 41.69
N ARG A 835 34.29 31.75 40.93
CA ARG A 835 34.65 30.39 41.30
C ARG A 835 36.09 30.34 41.81
N ASP A 836 36.27 29.80 43.00
CA ASP A 836 37.56 29.57 43.63
C ASP A 836 37.71 28.08 43.93
N GLY A 837 38.44 27.38 43.05
CA GLY A 837 38.53 25.93 43.03
C GLY A 837 37.15 25.26 42.96
N ASN A 838 36.76 24.64 44.07
CA ASN A 838 35.51 23.89 44.18
C ASN A 838 34.34 24.70 44.76
N THR A 839 34.58 25.96 45.13
CA THR A 839 33.60 26.85 45.76
C THR A 839 33.17 27.93 44.78
N VAL A 840 31.87 28.25 44.78
CA VAL A 840 31.28 29.34 44.02
C VAL A 840 30.75 30.36 45.01
N ARG A 841 31.12 31.62 44.83
CA ARG A 841 30.73 32.72 45.71
C ARG A 841 30.15 33.88 44.91
N ARG A 842 29.25 34.62 45.55
CA ARG A 842 28.74 35.87 45.00
C ARG A 842 29.87 36.86 44.88
N ARG A 843 29.96 37.53 43.73
CA ARG A 843 30.86 38.65 43.58
C ARG A 843 30.28 39.81 44.39
N VAL A 844 30.96 40.18 45.47
CA VAL A 844 30.63 41.40 46.22
C VAL A 844 31.18 42.55 45.39
N SER A 845 30.30 43.49 45.03
CA SER A 845 30.64 44.75 44.37
C SER A 845 31.65 45.56 45.16
#